data_AF-A0A8H3DBD7-F1
#
_entry.id   AF-A0A8H3DBD7-F1
#
_cell.length_a   1.000
_cell.length_b   1.000
_cell.length_c   1.000
_cell.angle_alpha   90.00
_cell.angle_beta   90.00
_cell.angle_gamma   90.00
#
_symmetry.space_group_name_H-M   'P 1'
#
loop_
_entity.id
_entity.type
_entity.pdbx_description
1 polymer ?
#
loop_
_entity_poly.entity_id
_entity_poly.type
_entity_poly.pdbx_seq_one_letter_code
_entity_poly.pdbx_strand_id
1 'polypeptide(L)'
;MKTAHIDKDNGLTGSQSKHRYTVPIIRCGQPEDKAVYRRMLLALEAASQVTIVCGAGISTSAGIPDFRSADGLYSRARSEMRGELRGSEMFDAQVFRDPQKLIAYGRAMGRLRTTSRNATPTPCHDYIATLHGLGRLLRCYTQNIDGLQTRGRPHLAEVVLELHGNIQRLRCNRCSQSPDECEQELDNSLIVDGYVHCNKCQQRGKAGSNGNWDLRPIPPGLLLPQVLHNEGSWEPQSNGMSLDELERADGLASLLLVVGTSIKTDGAARLVKSLAKRVHAGGGVVVYIDRAPLPDRKWGDFFDLQLQTEIDSWARDASGCLNALDERGDVKKAVTQVLQALRDRDIKQPRKSNTSLSSITSFPAACDSHLVSVTPTPSKTTDLIILVCHSGAAPFLARAVAIQLIGLGRTCGWKCHGYIVVLSGSEDDLRSVPAQKNYYLIVVHISDYLFRLRGPWRPIEPGQRVQELLQKLVCAMRALSQQGNGRLLLLICAEDELLDRDDTAHLQELFEQQSTFDSMITSLNMSHFKIHGWARFALDVALSRSQTHSDLVSHIAARWMDNIELYETADLVLFSRAQRATMFLASCFVDRPLGKPLPRIDTTCPCQPDTLTTNEKQWQVHHNAVNGCAARDVRMMAQCSACQQSWSLATTHLLGTVLCVGGNFCLRLELDRESGWV
;
A
#
# COMPACT_ATOMS: atom_id res chain seq x y z
N MET A 1 34.43 -44.22 -29.18
CA MET A 1 35.53 -44.57 -30.11
C MET A 1 35.39 -43.67 -31.32
N LYS A 2 36.44 -42.94 -31.71
CA LYS A 2 36.57 -42.12 -32.95
C LYS A 2 35.68 -40.86 -32.95
N THR A 3 36.08 -39.66 -33.34
CA THR A 3 37.35 -39.04 -33.80
C THR A 3 37.15 -37.53 -33.70
N ALA A 4 38.25 -36.78 -33.57
CA ALA A 4 38.29 -35.33 -33.62
C ALA A 4 37.63 -34.77 -34.90
N HIS A 5 36.88 -33.67 -34.76
CA HIS A 5 36.67 -32.74 -35.85
C HIS A 5 37.15 -31.35 -35.43
N ILE A 6 38.23 -30.95 -36.10
CA ILE A 6 38.74 -29.59 -36.20
C ILE A 6 37.79 -28.87 -37.15
N ASP A 7 37.20 -27.75 -36.72
CA ASP A 7 36.77 -26.70 -37.62
C ASP A 7 37.52 -25.41 -37.29
N LYS A 8 38.37 -25.03 -38.25
CA LYS A 8 38.92 -23.69 -38.42
C LYS A 8 37.89 -22.88 -39.21
N ASP A 9 37.49 -21.71 -38.73
CA ASP A 9 37.83 -20.45 -39.40
C ASP A 9 37.05 -19.24 -38.83
N ASN A 10 37.85 -18.21 -38.59
CA ASN A 10 37.64 -16.77 -38.81
C ASN A 10 36.44 -16.04 -38.19
N GLY A 11 36.80 -15.15 -37.26
CA GLY A 11 35.96 -14.01 -36.88
C GLY A 11 36.61 -13.16 -35.79
N LEU A 12 37.64 -12.39 -36.15
CA LEU A 12 38.18 -11.29 -35.34
C LEU A 12 37.08 -10.30 -34.96
N THR A 13 36.49 -10.47 -33.78
CA THR A 13 36.03 -9.35 -32.95
C THR A 13 36.45 -9.66 -31.52
N GLY A 14 37.41 -8.88 -31.02
CA GLY A 14 37.88 -8.97 -29.64
C GLY A 14 36.77 -8.58 -28.68
N SER A 15 35.93 -9.54 -28.31
CA SER A 15 35.15 -9.50 -27.09
C SER A 15 36.14 -9.71 -25.94
N GLN A 16 36.62 -8.61 -25.34
CA GLN A 16 37.21 -8.65 -24.01
C GLN A 16 36.24 -9.43 -23.11
N SER A 17 36.68 -10.59 -22.62
CA SER A 17 35.93 -11.33 -21.63
C SER A 17 35.76 -10.42 -20.42
N LYS A 18 34.52 -9.99 -20.13
CA LYS A 18 34.17 -9.31 -18.89
C LYS A 18 34.58 -10.24 -17.75
N HIS A 19 35.73 -9.97 -17.12
CA HIS A 19 36.08 -10.58 -15.85
C HIS A 19 34.90 -10.39 -14.90
N ARG A 20 34.32 -11.49 -14.44
CA ARG A 20 33.31 -11.49 -13.37
C ARG A 20 33.93 -10.81 -12.15
N TYR A 21 33.56 -9.56 -11.89
CA TYR A 21 34.02 -8.82 -10.72
C TYR A 21 33.35 -9.45 -9.48
N THR A 22 34.10 -10.23 -8.71
CA THR A 22 33.68 -10.71 -7.40
C THR A 22 34.08 -9.67 -6.36
N VAL A 23 33.14 -9.27 -5.49
CA VAL A 23 33.42 -8.26 -4.46
C VAL A 23 34.37 -8.88 -3.42
N PRO A 24 35.52 -8.25 -3.11
CA PRO A 24 36.45 -8.76 -2.10
C PRO A 24 35.78 -9.01 -0.74
N ILE A 25 36.16 -10.09 -0.05
CA ILE A 25 35.63 -10.44 1.28
C ILE A 25 36.79 -10.55 2.27
N ILE A 26 36.77 -9.75 3.34
CA ILE A 26 37.69 -9.87 4.48
C ILE A 26 36.98 -10.61 5.62
N ARG A 27 37.59 -11.69 6.12
CA ARG A 27 36.98 -12.53 7.17
C ARG A 27 37.64 -12.26 8.52
N CYS A 28 36.94 -11.56 9.41
CA CYS A 28 37.50 -11.17 10.71
C CYS A 28 37.91 -12.37 11.58
N GLY A 29 37.23 -13.51 11.44
CA GLY A 29 37.49 -14.71 12.24
C GLY A 29 38.75 -15.49 11.87
N GLN A 30 39.41 -15.18 10.76
CA GLN A 30 40.60 -15.90 10.30
C GLN A 30 41.89 -15.16 10.73
N PRO A 31 42.87 -15.84 11.37
CA PRO A 31 44.11 -15.23 11.83
C PRO A 31 44.86 -14.47 10.73
N GLU A 32 44.86 -15.00 9.51
CA GLU A 32 45.49 -14.42 8.34
C GLU A 32 44.92 -13.05 7.93
N ASP A 33 43.66 -12.77 8.26
CA ASP A 33 42.94 -11.56 7.84
C ASP A 33 42.90 -10.49 8.93
N LYS A 34 43.29 -10.81 10.17
CA LYS A 34 43.16 -9.91 11.34
C LYS A 34 43.91 -8.59 11.17
N ALA A 35 45.13 -8.62 10.64
CA ALA A 35 45.92 -7.41 10.39
C ALA A 35 45.35 -6.55 9.24
N VAL A 36 44.76 -7.20 8.24
CA VAL A 36 44.09 -6.53 7.11
C VAL A 36 42.80 -5.88 7.60
N TYR A 37 42.00 -6.61 8.35
CA TYR A 37 40.76 -6.14 8.96
C TYR A 37 40.99 -4.88 9.80
N ARG A 38 42.01 -4.86 10.67
CA ARG A 38 42.36 -3.66 11.46
C ARG A 38 42.75 -2.46 10.60
N ARG A 39 43.58 -2.66 9.57
CA ARG A 39 43.95 -1.57 8.64
C ARG A 39 42.74 -1.07 7.85
N MET A 40 41.85 -1.97 7.47
CA MET A 40 40.61 -1.61 6.79
C MET A 40 39.69 -0.80 7.70
N LEU A 41 39.51 -1.20 8.96
CA LEU A 41 38.75 -0.42 9.93
C LEU A 41 39.29 1.01 10.05
N LEU A 42 40.61 1.17 10.25
CA LEU A 42 41.22 2.50 10.32
C LEU A 42 40.99 3.33 9.03
N ALA A 43 41.04 2.70 7.86
CA ALA A 43 40.76 3.36 6.60
C ALA A 43 39.29 3.82 6.47
N LEU A 44 38.34 2.99 6.89
CA LEU A 44 36.91 3.32 6.88
C LEU A 44 36.58 4.40 7.91
N GLU A 45 37.15 4.31 9.11
CA GLU A 45 36.91 5.27 10.19
C GLU A 45 37.58 6.63 9.97
N ALA A 46 38.32 6.84 8.87
CA ALA A 46 38.77 8.17 8.43
C ALA A 46 37.67 8.99 7.72
N ALA A 47 36.49 8.39 7.43
CA ALA A 47 35.41 9.00 6.66
C ALA A 47 34.72 10.17 7.37
N SER A 48 34.68 11.34 6.73
CA SER A 48 34.05 12.54 7.31
C SER A 48 32.52 12.56 7.18
N GLN A 49 31.98 11.88 6.17
CA GLN A 49 30.54 11.82 5.88
C GLN A 49 30.14 10.37 5.61
N VAL A 50 29.31 9.83 6.49
CA VAL A 50 28.90 8.43 6.52
C VAL A 50 27.38 8.34 6.38
N THR A 51 26.93 7.52 5.42
CA THR A 51 25.54 7.09 5.28
C THR A 51 25.46 5.61 5.65
N ILE A 52 24.45 5.22 6.42
CA ILE A 52 24.25 3.84 6.88
C ILE A 52 22.90 3.33 6.37
N VAL A 53 22.87 2.13 5.82
CA VAL A 53 21.65 1.34 5.59
C VAL A 53 21.71 0.10 6.45
N CYS A 54 20.77 -0.08 7.37
CA CYS A 54 20.77 -1.21 8.30
C CYS A 54 19.48 -2.03 8.27
N GLY A 55 19.56 -3.24 8.82
CA GLY A 55 18.42 -4.15 8.96
C GLY A 55 18.52 -5.00 10.22
N ALA A 56 17.72 -6.06 10.27
CA ALA A 56 17.43 -6.77 11.53
C ALA A 56 18.68 -7.34 12.23
N GLY A 57 19.76 -7.60 11.49
CA GLY A 57 21.02 -8.09 12.03
C GLY A 57 21.59 -7.23 13.15
N ILE A 58 21.39 -5.90 13.11
CA ILE A 58 21.91 -4.99 14.14
C ILE A 58 21.18 -5.10 15.49
N SER A 59 20.00 -5.71 15.52
CA SER A 59 19.14 -5.83 16.71
C SER A 59 19.10 -7.26 17.29
N THR A 60 19.77 -8.23 16.64
CA THR A 60 19.68 -9.64 17.03
C THR A 60 20.20 -9.93 18.44
N SER A 61 21.28 -9.27 18.85
CA SER A 61 21.84 -9.38 20.20
C SER A 61 21.00 -8.68 21.28
N ALA A 62 20.08 -7.81 20.87
CA ALA A 62 19.09 -7.16 21.74
C ALA A 62 17.92 -8.09 22.10
N GLY A 63 17.93 -9.35 21.63
CA GLY A 63 16.85 -10.32 21.83
C GLY A 63 15.69 -10.16 20.84
N ILE A 64 15.81 -9.26 19.86
CA ILE A 64 14.82 -9.09 18.79
C ILE A 64 15.22 -10.03 17.64
N PRO A 65 14.43 -11.08 17.34
CA PRO A 65 14.78 -12.02 16.28
C PRO A 65 14.75 -11.31 14.93
N ASP A 66 15.64 -11.73 14.02
CA ASP A 66 15.53 -11.31 12.63
C ASP A 66 14.28 -11.93 11.99
N PHE A 67 13.93 -11.50 10.78
CA PHE A 67 12.74 -12.04 10.13
C PHE A 67 12.96 -13.44 9.53
N ARG A 68 14.17 -13.72 9.04
CA ARG A 68 14.41 -14.75 8.01
C ARG A 68 15.35 -15.89 8.44
N SER A 69 16.03 -15.80 9.58
CA SER A 69 16.88 -16.89 10.06
C SER A 69 16.06 -18.11 10.49
N ALA A 70 16.76 -19.21 10.78
CA ALA A 70 16.13 -20.44 11.27
C ALA A 70 15.30 -20.21 12.55
N ASP A 71 15.74 -19.29 13.41
CA ASP A 71 15.05 -18.91 14.65
C ASP A 71 14.28 -17.57 14.53
N GLY A 72 14.15 -17.05 13.31
CA GLY A 72 13.56 -15.76 13.01
C GLY A 72 12.04 -15.70 13.16
N LEU A 73 11.49 -14.50 13.04
CA LEU A 73 10.06 -14.26 13.22
C LEU A 73 9.18 -15.10 12.28
N TYR A 74 9.63 -15.39 11.06
CA TYR A 74 8.87 -16.19 10.09
C TYR A 74 8.80 -17.68 10.44
N SER A 75 9.86 -18.24 11.03
CA SER A 75 9.85 -19.64 11.47
C SER A 75 9.04 -19.80 12.76
N ARG A 76 9.19 -18.87 13.71
CA ARG A 76 8.39 -18.83 14.96
C ARG A 76 6.91 -18.61 14.70
N ALA A 77 6.57 -17.70 13.78
CA ALA A 77 5.19 -17.47 13.35
C ALA A 77 4.54 -18.77 12.86
N ARG A 78 5.26 -19.55 12.05
CA ARG A 78 4.76 -20.82 11.51
C ARG A 78 4.52 -21.87 12.60
N SER A 79 5.40 -21.96 13.60
CA SER A 79 5.27 -22.94 14.70
C SER A 79 4.25 -22.51 15.76
N GLU A 80 4.25 -21.24 16.16
CA GLU A 80 3.42 -20.72 17.25
C GLU A 80 1.98 -20.46 16.81
N MET A 81 1.76 -20.04 15.57
CA MET A 81 0.44 -19.73 15.03
C MET A 81 -0.17 -20.90 14.25
N ARG A 82 0.31 -22.14 14.44
CA ARG A 82 -0.22 -23.37 13.84
C ARG A 82 -0.47 -23.32 12.31
N GLY A 83 0.23 -22.45 11.59
CA GLY A 83 0.05 -22.24 10.15
C GLY A 83 -1.01 -21.22 9.73
N GLU A 84 -1.65 -20.52 10.68
CA GLU A 84 -2.70 -19.50 10.44
C GLU A 84 -2.16 -18.23 9.77
N LEU A 85 -0.88 -17.90 9.98
CA LEU A 85 -0.23 -16.74 9.35
C LEU A 85 1.19 -17.09 8.88
N ARG A 86 1.46 -16.94 7.58
CA ARG A 86 2.82 -17.08 7.04
C ARG A 86 3.61 -15.81 7.34
N GLY A 87 4.91 -15.95 7.60
CA GLY A 87 5.78 -14.80 7.84
C GLY A 87 5.73 -13.73 6.74
N SER A 88 5.60 -14.13 5.47
CA SER A 88 5.42 -13.20 4.35
C SER A 88 4.10 -12.43 4.37
N GLU A 89 3.05 -12.99 4.98
CA GLU A 89 1.72 -12.36 5.09
C GLU A 89 1.66 -11.35 6.25
N MET A 90 2.59 -11.41 7.21
CA MET A 90 2.61 -10.54 8.39
C MET A 90 2.74 -9.05 8.04
N PHE A 91 3.32 -8.73 6.87
CA PHE A 91 3.47 -7.37 6.37
C PHE A 91 2.66 -7.12 5.09
N ASP A 92 1.65 -7.96 4.83
CA ASP A 92 0.66 -7.73 3.79
C ASP A 92 -0.61 -7.15 4.41
N ALA A 93 -1.10 -6.03 3.88
CA ALA A 93 -2.35 -5.42 4.32
C ALA A 93 -3.57 -6.34 4.17
N GLN A 94 -3.50 -7.41 3.36
CA GLN A 94 -4.53 -8.43 3.28
C GLN A 94 -4.77 -9.17 4.61
N VAL A 95 -3.78 -9.19 5.50
CA VAL A 95 -3.88 -9.79 6.84
C VAL A 95 -5.03 -9.23 7.66
N PHE A 96 -5.42 -7.98 7.40
CA PHE A 96 -6.50 -7.29 8.12
C PHE A 96 -7.90 -7.66 7.66
N ARG A 97 -8.03 -8.37 6.54
CA ARG A 97 -9.35 -8.74 5.96
C ARG A 97 -9.89 -10.03 6.53
N ASP A 98 -9.01 -10.91 7.00
CA ASP A 98 -9.36 -12.19 7.59
C ASP A 98 -9.28 -12.06 9.12
N PRO A 99 -10.38 -12.25 9.86
CA PRO A 99 -10.39 -12.12 11.32
C PRO A 99 -9.37 -13.02 12.04
N GLN A 100 -9.15 -14.24 11.55
CA GLN A 100 -8.19 -15.16 12.18
C GLN A 100 -6.76 -14.66 11.96
N LYS A 101 -6.44 -14.23 10.74
CA LYS A 101 -5.14 -13.65 10.42
C LYS A 101 -4.89 -12.33 11.14
N LEU A 102 -5.91 -11.49 11.29
CA LEU A 102 -5.85 -10.25 12.06
C LEU A 102 -5.50 -10.53 13.52
N ILE A 103 -6.18 -11.49 14.15
CA ILE A 103 -5.90 -11.89 15.54
C ILE A 103 -4.47 -12.43 15.65
N ALA A 104 -4.08 -13.34 14.77
CA ALA A 104 -2.73 -13.90 14.72
C ALA A 104 -1.66 -12.79 14.55
N TYR A 105 -1.91 -11.85 13.63
CA TYR A 105 -1.08 -10.68 13.41
C TYR A 105 -0.96 -9.80 14.66
N GLY A 106 -2.07 -9.43 15.28
CA GLY A 106 -2.04 -8.54 16.45
C GLY A 106 -1.35 -9.20 17.63
N ARG A 107 -1.51 -10.51 17.85
CA ARG A 107 -0.75 -11.26 18.86
C ARG A 107 0.75 -11.24 18.58
N ALA A 108 1.15 -11.49 17.34
CA ALA A 108 2.54 -11.45 16.94
C ALA A 108 3.15 -10.05 17.11
N MET A 109 2.43 -9.02 16.71
CA MET A 109 2.86 -7.62 16.84
C MET A 109 2.89 -7.15 18.29
N GLY A 110 1.93 -7.54 19.12
CA GLY A 110 1.94 -7.24 20.55
C GLY A 110 3.17 -7.85 21.24
N ARG A 111 3.49 -9.13 20.95
CA ARG A 111 4.72 -9.77 21.46
C ARG A 111 5.96 -9.03 20.97
N LEU A 112 6.02 -8.69 19.68
CA LEU A 112 7.15 -7.98 19.11
C LEU A 112 7.30 -6.56 19.68
N ARG A 113 6.20 -5.84 19.94
CA ARG A 113 6.19 -4.53 20.62
C ARG A 113 6.80 -4.64 22.01
N THR A 114 6.32 -5.59 22.82
CA THR A 114 6.81 -5.83 24.18
C THR A 114 8.30 -6.20 24.19
N THR A 115 8.71 -7.15 23.34
CA THR A 115 10.13 -7.52 23.19
C THR A 115 10.96 -6.31 22.78
N SER A 116 10.49 -5.54 21.79
CA SER A 116 11.20 -4.35 21.32
C SER A 116 11.31 -3.30 22.43
N ARG A 117 10.24 -3.04 23.20
CA ARG A 117 10.24 -2.04 24.29
C ARG A 117 11.22 -2.42 25.41
N ASN A 118 11.32 -3.71 25.72
CA ASN A 118 12.22 -4.22 26.77
C ASN A 118 13.67 -4.38 26.30
N ALA A 119 13.92 -4.39 24.98
CA ALA A 119 15.26 -4.48 24.43
C ALA A 119 16.06 -3.19 24.66
N THR A 120 17.38 -3.32 24.84
CA THR A 120 18.31 -2.19 24.95
C THR A 120 19.11 -2.02 23.67
N PRO A 121 19.52 -0.79 23.29
CA PRO A 121 20.40 -0.57 22.15
C PRO A 121 21.66 -1.47 22.21
N THR A 122 22.05 -1.98 21.05
CA THR A 122 23.25 -2.83 20.88
C THR A 122 24.49 -1.98 20.60
N PRO A 123 25.72 -2.53 20.69
CA PRO A 123 26.93 -1.81 20.30
C PRO A 123 26.88 -1.18 18.89
N CYS A 124 26.17 -1.79 17.93
CA CYS A 124 25.98 -1.18 16.61
C CYS A 124 25.13 0.09 16.66
N HIS A 125 24.12 0.15 17.54
CA HIS A 125 23.34 1.37 17.76
C HIS A 125 24.20 2.46 18.43
N ASP A 126 25.09 2.07 19.35
CA ASP A 126 26.03 2.97 20.02
C ASP A 126 27.04 3.56 19.03
N TYR A 127 27.53 2.75 18.08
CA TYR A 127 28.38 3.21 16.98
C TYR A 127 27.66 4.28 16.13
N ILE A 128 26.39 4.04 15.74
CA ILE A 128 25.58 5.01 14.99
C ILE A 128 25.46 6.33 15.77
N ALA A 129 25.17 6.24 17.08
CA ALA A 129 25.07 7.41 17.96
C ALA A 129 26.41 8.17 18.07
N THR A 130 27.51 7.44 18.17
CA THR A 130 28.87 7.99 18.23
C THR A 130 29.20 8.75 16.95
N LEU A 131 28.93 8.18 15.78
CA LEU A 131 29.14 8.86 14.50
C LEU A 131 28.34 10.16 14.39
N HIS A 132 27.10 10.17 14.87
CA HIS A 132 26.28 11.37 14.89
C HIS A 132 26.80 12.42 15.87
N GLY A 133 27.20 12.01 17.08
CA GLY A 133 27.81 12.92 18.07
C GLY A 133 29.11 13.57 17.57
N LEU A 134 29.84 12.89 16.70
CA LEU A 134 31.03 13.42 16.01
C LEU A 134 30.70 14.26 14.76
N GLY A 135 29.43 14.44 14.40
CA GLY A 135 28.99 15.16 13.21
C GLY A 135 29.34 14.46 11.89
N ARG A 136 29.56 13.14 11.92
CA ARG A 136 30.00 12.34 10.77
C ARG A 136 28.87 11.55 10.11
N LEU A 137 27.77 11.32 10.82
CA LEU A 137 26.59 10.64 10.28
C LEU A 137 25.72 11.62 9.49
N LEU A 138 25.60 11.40 8.17
CA LEU A 138 24.61 12.11 7.34
C LEU A 138 23.22 11.53 7.56
N ARG A 139 23.10 10.20 7.45
CA ARG A 139 21.83 9.50 7.59
C ARG A 139 22.02 8.05 8.00
N CYS A 140 21.09 7.54 8.80
CA CYS A 140 20.88 6.12 9.05
C CYS A 140 19.49 5.70 8.53
N TYR A 141 19.48 5.01 7.40
CA TYR A 141 18.31 4.36 6.83
C TYR A 141 18.11 2.99 7.49
N THR A 142 17.10 2.85 8.35
CA THR A 142 16.84 1.58 9.03
C THR A 142 15.62 0.88 8.46
N GLN A 143 15.77 -0.39 8.09
CA GLN A 143 14.64 -1.26 7.75
C GLN A 143 13.93 -1.81 9.00
N ASN A 144 14.48 -1.59 10.19
CA ASN A 144 13.93 -2.12 11.42
C ASN A 144 12.76 -1.26 11.88
N ILE A 145 11.81 -1.93 12.53
CA ILE A 145 10.62 -1.31 13.12
C ILE A 145 10.72 -1.24 14.65
N ASP A 146 11.83 -1.70 15.24
CA ASP A 146 12.03 -1.84 16.69
C ASP A 146 12.21 -0.52 17.45
N GLY A 147 12.57 0.55 16.74
CA GLY A 147 12.82 1.88 17.29
C GLY A 147 14.06 1.96 18.19
N LEU A 148 15.01 1.03 18.08
CA LEU A 148 16.23 1.03 18.92
C LEU A 148 17.22 2.12 18.54
N GLN A 149 17.21 2.59 17.28
CA GLN A 149 18.14 3.59 16.76
C GLN A 149 18.00 4.94 17.46
N THR A 150 16.80 5.31 17.91
CA THR A 150 16.50 6.58 18.59
C THR A 150 16.20 6.40 20.08
N ARG A 151 16.25 5.17 20.61
CA ARG A 151 15.93 4.83 22.01
C ARG A 151 16.86 5.55 22.98
N GLY A 152 16.30 6.43 23.81
CA GLY A 152 17.07 7.27 24.73
C GLY A 152 17.97 8.29 24.03
N ARG A 153 17.80 8.48 22.71
CA ARG A 153 18.63 9.32 21.84
C ARG A 153 17.75 10.13 20.87
N PRO A 154 16.87 11.01 21.39
CA PRO A 154 15.89 11.71 20.56
C PRO A 154 16.53 12.58 19.47
N HIS A 155 17.73 13.10 19.72
CA HIS A 155 18.50 13.90 18.75
C HIS A 155 18.86 13.11 17.47
N LEU A 156 18.91 11.76 17.52
CA LEU A 156 19.09 10.94 16.33
C LEU A 156 17.88 10.94 15.40
N ALA A 157 16.70 11.39 15.83
CA ALA A 157 15.49 11.38 15.01
C ALA A 157 15.60 12.24 13.74
N GLU A 158 16.50 13.22 13.70
CA GLU A 158 16.73 14.07 12.52
C GLU A 158 17.53 13.35 11.42
N VAL A 159 18.37 12.39 11.80
CA VAL A 159 19.28 11.65 10.91
C VAL A 159 18.91 10.18 10.75
N VAL A 160 18.00 9.64 11.56
CA VAL A 160 17.49 8.28 11.42
C VAL A 160 16.19 8.30 10.62
N LEU A 161 16.16 7.54 9.52
CA LEU A 161 14.97 7.33 8.70
C LEU A 161 14.46 5.89 8.84
N GLU A 162 13.30 5.74 9.46
CA GLU A 162 12.61 4.46 9.68
C GLU A 162 11.88 4.02 8.39
N LEU A 163 12.53 3.17 7.60
CA LEU A 163 12.05 2.73 6.27
C LEU A 163 10.74 1.93 6.30
N HIS A 164 10.48 1.23 7.40
CA HIS A 164 9.28 0.40 7.51
C HIS A 164 8.39 0.84 8.67
N GLY A 165 8.55 2.09 9.11
CA GLY A 165 7.83 2.63 10.26
C GLY A 165 8.37 2.16 11.60
N ASN A 166 7.58 2.33 12.66
CA ASN A 166 7.98 2.06 14.04
C ASN A 166 6.84 1.36 14.80
N ILE A 167 7.14 0.17 15.32
CA ILE A 167 6.16 -0.70 15.95
C ILE A 167 5.63 -0.15 17.28
N GLN A 168 6.38 0.74 17.94
CA GLN A 168 5.96 1.33 19.21
C GLN A 168 4.78 2.29 19.02
N ARG A 169 4.65 2.89 17.83
CA ARG A 169 3.58 3.85 17.52
C ARG A 169 2.33 3.12 17.07
N LEU A 170 1.26 3.20 17.85
CA LEU A 170 -0.07 2.75 17.44
C LEU A 170 -0.88 3.92 16.83
N ARG A 171 -1.62 3.63 15.78
CA ARG A 171 -2.62 4.56 15.22
C ARG A 171 -3.90 3.82 14.90
N CYS A 172 -5.02 4.49 15.12
CA CYS A 172 -6.30 3.95 14.68
C CYS A 172 -6.35 3.87 13.14
N ASN A 173 -6.74 2.74 12.56
CA ASN A 173 -6.91 2.62 11.12
C ASN A 173 -8.10 3.44 10.55
N ARG A 174 -8.86 4.12 11.42
CA ARG A 174 -10.08 4.84 11.06
C ARG A 174 -10.01 6.33 11.37
N CYS A 175 -9.81 6.70 12.64
CA CYS A 175 -9.62 8.10 13.01
C CYS A 175 -8.16 8.52 13.03
N SER A 176 -7.24 7.56 12.90
CA SER A 176 -5.79 7.79 12.78
C SER A 176 -5.13 8.61 13.88
N GLN A 177 -5.87 8.79 14.97
CA GLN A 177 -5.38 9.30 16.22
C GLN A 177 -4.58 8.21 16.93
N SER A 178 -3.59 8.66 17.69
CA SER A 178 -2.88 7.82 18.63
C SER A 178 -3.77 7.52 19.84
N PRO A 179 -3.60 6.34 20.46
CA PRO A 179 -4.26 6.02 21.72
C PRO A 179 -3.79 6.96 22.84
N ASP A 180 -4.68 7.20 23.80
CA ASP A 180 -4.34 7.87 25.07
C ASP A 180 -4.06 6.84 26.18
N GLU A 181 -4.42 5.58 25.93
CA GLU A 181 -4.34 4.45 26.84
C GLU A 181 -2.88 4.04 27.11
N CYS A 182 -2.66 3.40 28.26
CA CYS A 182 -1.35 2.93 28.69
C CYS A 182 -0.78 1.90 27.70
N GLU A 183 0.49 2.08 27.30
CA GLU A 183 1.10 1.20 26.29
C GLU A 183 1.12 -0.28 26.71
N GLN A 184 1.33 -0.57 28.00
CA GLN A 184 1.30 -1.94 28.53
C GLN A 184 -0.09 -2.59 28.41
N GLU A 185 -1.16 -1.83 28.63
CA GLU A 185 -2.53 -2.33 28.49
C GLU A 185 -2.84 -2.65 27.03
N LEU A 186 -2.44 -1.76 26.12
CA LEU A 186 -2.59 -1.95 24.69
C LEU A 186 -1.82 -3.17 24.19
N ASP A 187 -0.58 -3.38 24.66
CA ASP A 187 0.19 -4.58 24.34
C ASP A 187 -0.46 -5.85 24.86
N ASN A 188 -0.98 -5.83 26.09
CA ASN A 188 -1.68 -6.97 26.66
C ASN A 188 -2.93 -7.31 25.84
N SER A 189 -3.74 -6.32 25.45
CA SER A 189 -4.89 -6.54 24.57
C SER A 189 -4.47 -7.08 23.19
N LEU A 190 -3.40 -6.56 22.58
CA LEU A 190 -2.86 -7.14 21.36
C LEU A 190 -2.44 -8.61 21.54
N ILE A 191 -1.79 -8.95 22.65
CA ILE A 191 -1.28 -10.30 22.92
C ILE A 191 -2.39 -11.29 23.25
N VAL A 192 -3.42 -10.87 24.00
CA VAL A 192 -4.51 -11.73 24.45
C VAL A 192 -5.59 -11.82 23.37
N ASP A 193 -6.12 -10.66 22.98
CA ASP A 193 -7.29 -10.53 22.10
C ASP A 193 -6.90 -10.56 20.62
N GLY A 194 -5.66 -10.18 20.29
CA GLY A 194 -5.19 -10.09 18.91
C GLY A 194 -5.59 -8.81 18.19
N TYR A 195 -6.27 -7.89 18.86
CA TYR A 195 -6.65 -6.59 18.32
C TYR A 195 -6.96 -5.63 19.47
N VAL A 196 -6.99 -4.33 19.18
CA VAL A 196 -7.43 -3.31 20.15
C VAL A 196 -8.35 -2.33 19.47
N HIS A 197 -9.51 -2.08 20.05
CA HIS A 197 -10.43 -1.05 19.56
C HIS A 197 -9.95 0.35 19.96
N CYS A 198 -10.22 1.33 19.11
CA CYS A 198 -9.98 2.73 19.40
C CYS A 198 -11.10 3.28 20.28
N ASN A 199 -10.80 3.61 21.54
CA ASN A 199 -11.77 4.18 22.46
C ASN A 199 -12.36 5.50 21.96
N LYS A 200 -11.56 6.33 21.27
CA LYS A 200 -12.04 7.59 20.68
C LYS A 200 -13.10 7.36 19.60
N CYS A 201 -12.93 6.35 18.76
CA CYS A 201 -13.96 5.95 17.79
C CYS A 201 -15.20 5.41 18.51
N GLN A 202 -15.00 4.63 19.59
CA GLN A 202 -16.10 4.05 20.35
C GLN A 202 -16.94 5.13 21.06
N GLN A 203 -16.31 6.18 21.59
CA GLN A 203 -16.99 7.32 22.21
C GLN A 203 -17.79 8.13 21.19
N ARG A 204 -17.21 8.40 20.00
CA ARG A 204 -17.92 9.08 18.89
C ARG A 204 -19.15 8.30 18.45
N GLY A 205 -19.06 6.97 18.37
CA GLY A 205 -20.20 6.10 18.05
C GLY A 205 -21.33 6.15 19.07
N LYS A 206 -21.04 6.49 20.34
CA LYS A 206 -22.04 6.64 21.41
C LYS A 206 -22.69 8.03 21.43
N ALA A 207 -22.01 9.07 20.94
CA ALA A 207 -22.52 10.44 20.93
C ALA A 207 -23.58 10.69 19.83
N GLY A 208 -23.61 9.86 18.78
CA GLY A 208 -24.57 9.97 17.66
C GLY A 208 -25.99 9.44 17.96
N SER A 209 -26.25 8.87 19.14
CA SER A 209 -27.55 8.27 19.49
C SER A 209 -28.60 9.25 20.02
N ASN A 210 -28.31 10.56 20.04
CA ASN A 210 -29.27 11.60 20.47
C ASN A 210 -30.04 12.24 19.29
N GLY A 211 -29.82 11.78 18.05
CA GLY A 211 -30.61 12.19 16.89
C GLY A 211 -31.78 11.24 16.64
N ASN A 212 -32.86 11.75 16.05
CA ASN A 212 -34.12 11.05 15.75
C ASN A 212 -33.99 9.92 14.69
N TRP A 213 -32.77 9.45 14.42
CA TRP A 213 -32.41 8.50 13.36
C TRP A 213 -31.63 7.33 13.96
N ASP A 214 -32.20 6.12 13.87
CA ASP A 214 -31.56 4.85 14.24
C ASP A 214 -30.45 4.49 13.21
N LEU A 215 -29.36 5.26 13.19
CA LEU A 215 -28.18 4.93 12.40
C LEU A 215 -27.40 3.78 13.04
N ARG A 216 -26.92 2.84 12.22
CA ARG A 216 -26.08 1.73 12.68
C ARG A 216 -24.82 2.32 13.37
N PRO A 217 -24.51 1.90 14.61
CA PRO A 217 -23.26 2.29 15.25
C PRO A 217 -22.10 1.80 14.40
N ILE A 218 -21.28 2.72 13.90
CA ILE A 218 -20.15 2.31 13.07
C ILE A 218 -19.08 1.70 13.99
N PRO A 219 -18.62 0.46 13.75
CA PRO A 219 -17.70 -0.22 14.66
C PRO A 219 -16.42 0.62 14.87
N PRO A 220 -15.90 0.67 16.12
CA PRO A 220 -14.71 1.44 16.41
C PRO A 220 -13.54 0.93 15.57
N GLY A 221 -12.72 1.85 15.04
CA GLY A 221 -11.51 1.47 14.33
C GLY A 221 -10.56 0.68 15.22
N LEU A 222 -9.61 -0.03 14.62
CA LEU A 222 -8.59 -0.80 15.32
C LEU A 222 -7.31 0.02 15.47
N LEU A 223 -6.65 -0.08 16.62
CA LEU A 223 -5.31 0.45 16.81
C LEU A 223 -4.30 -0.52 16.21
N LEU A 224 -3.61 -0.09 15.16
CA LEU A 224 -2.61 -0.87 14.45
C LEU A 224 -1.21 -0.25 14.64
N PRO A 225 -0.15 -1.07 14.73
CA PRO A 225 1.23 -0.58 14.69
C PRO A 225 1.50 0.18 13.39
N GLN A 226 2.19 1.31 13.48
CA GLN A 226 2.61 2.11 12.34
C GLN A 226 3.82 1.48 11.65
N VAL A 227 3.63 0.27 11.15
CA VAL A 227 4.60 -0.47 10.35
C VAL A 227 4.12 -0.51 8.90
N LEU A 228 5.04 -0.55 7.95
CA LEU A 228 4.68 -0.56 6.54
C LEU A 228 4.13 -1.93 6.14
N HIS A 229 2.91 -1.93 5.59
CA HIS A 229 2.31 -3.10 4.93
C HIS A 229 2.30 -2.87 3.43
N ASN A 230 2.89 -3.78 2.65
CA ASN A 230 3.11 -3.71 1.20
C ASN A 230 4.11 -2.61 0.75
N GLU A 231 5.33 -3.01 0.35
CA GLU A 231 6.45 -2.15 -0.06
C GLU A 231 6.18 -1.18 -1.24
N GLY A 232 5.10 -1.38 -1.99
CA GLY A 232 4.77 -0.58 -3.20
C GLY A 232 4.11 0.77 -2.94
N SER A 233 3.77 1.11 -1.69
CA SER A 233 2.83 2.20 -1.38
C SER A 233 3.42 3.35 -0.56
N TRP A 234 4.75 3.44 -0.46
CA TRP A 234 5.40 4.25 0.57
C TRP A 234 6.44 5.22 0.02
N GLU A 235 6.34 6.48 0.44
CA GLU A 235 7.38 7.51 0.28
C GLU A 235 7.72 8.04 1.68
N PRO A 236 8.83 7.62 2.30
CA PRO A 236 9.31 8.29 3.51
C PRO A 236 9.54 9.75 3.22
N GLN A 237 9.22 10.56 4.22
CA GLN A 237 9.70 11.92 4.26
C GLN A 237 10.41 12.16 5.59
N SER A 238 11.51 12.90 5.53
CA SER A 238 12.23 13.39 6.70
C SER A 238 12.43 14.89 6.52
N ASN A 239 12.01 15.68 7.50
CA ASN A 239 12.10 17.14 7.46
C ASN A 239 11.52 17.78 6.18
N GLY A 240 10.44 17.20 5.65
CA GLY A 240 9.78 17.69 4.43
C GLY A 240 10.46 17.29 3.12
N MET A 241 11.60 16.60 3.16
CA MET A 241 12.29 16.08 1.98
C MET A 241 11.75 14.71 1.61
N SER A 242 11.51 14.50 0.32
CA SER A 242 11.21 13.19 -0.27
C SER A 242 12.41 12.25 -0.21
N LEU A 243 12.17 10.94 -0.30
CA LEU A 243 13.25 9.94 -0.36
C LEU A 243 14.27 10.25 -1.47
N ASP A 244 13.80 10.69 -2.65
CA ASP A 244 14.68 11.04 -3.77
C ASP A 244 15.60 12.24 -3.45
N GLU A 245 15.11 13.23 -2.71
CA GLU A 245 15.91 14.38 -2.28
C GLU A 245 16.92 13.98 -1.20
N LEU A 246 16.52 13.13 -0.26
CA LEU A 246 17.39 12.56 0.75
C LEU A 246 18.50 11.71 0.10
N GLU A 247 18.17 10.86 -0.88
CA GLU A 247 19.16 10.08 -1.62
C GLU A 247 20.16 10.96 -2.38
N ARG A 248 19.73 12.11 -2.91
CA ARG A 248 20.64 13.07 -3.56
C ARG A 248 21.59 13.71 -2.56
N ALA A 249 21.06 14.16 -1.41
CA ALA A 249 21.87 14.78 -0.37
C ALA A 249 22.86 13.78 0.26
N ASP A 250 22.36 12.61 0.63
CA ASP A 250 23.12 11.58 1.34
C ASP A 250 24.04 10.77 0.41
N GLY A 251 23.83 10.87 -0.91
CA GLY A 251 24.71 10.34 -1.94
C GLY A 251 26.06 11.06 -2.05
N LEU A 252 26.22 12.21 -1.38
CA LEU A 252 27.51 12.91 -1.22
C LEU A 252 28.44 12.24 -0.20
N ALA A 253 27.97 11.20 0.51
CA ALA A 253 28.76 10.51 1.50
C ALA A 253 30.09 9.97 0.93
N SER A 254 31.16 10.15 1.69
CA SER A 254 32.46 9.51 1.42
C SER A 254 32.44 8.00 1.71
N LEU A 255 31.48 7.54 2.52
CA LEU A 255 31.33 6.15 2.93
C LEU A 255 29.86 5.76 3.07
N LEU A 256 29.47 4.67 2.41
CA LEU A 256 28.18 4.00 2.59
C LEU A 256 28.40 2.65 3.27
N LEU A 257 27.81 2.48 4.45
CA LEU A 257 27.83 1.22 5.20
C LEU A 257 26.47 0.52 5.07
N VAL A 258 26.47 -0.71 4.56
CA VAL A 258 25.28 -1.57 4.53
C VAL A 258 25.46 -2.69 5.55
N VAL A 259 24.73 -2.62 6.67
CA VAL A 259 25.04 -3.37 7.89
C VAL A 259 23.89 -4.27 8.33
N GLY A 260 24.16 -5.56 8.55
CA GLY A 260 23.22 -6.49 9.16
C GLY A 260 21.91 -6.65 8.39
N THR A 261 21.97 -6.66 7.05
CA THR A 261 20.79 -6.77 6.19
C THR A 261 21.05 -7.66 4.98
N SER A 262 20.15 -8.60 4.72
CA SER A 262 20.23 -9.46 3.52
C SER A 262 19.82 -8.77 2.20
N ILE A 263 19.30 -7.53 2.26
CA ILE A 263 18.87 -6.73 1.10
C ILE A 263 17.92 -7.49 0.15
N LYS A 264 17.04 -8.31 0.72
CA LYS A 264 16.10 -9.17 -0.05
C LYS A 264 14.81 -8.47 -0.47
N THR A 265 14.52 -7.31 0.12
CA THR A 265 13.33 -6.50 -0.15
C THR A 265 13.58 -5.58 -1.35
N ASP A 266 12.57 -5.39 -2.21
CA ASP A 266 12.72 -4.62 -3.45
C ASP A 266 12.92 -3.12 -3.16
N GLY A 267 12.30 -2.61 -2.08
CA GLY A 267 12.53 -1.26 -1.58
C GLY A 267 13.98 -1.03 -1.17
N ALA A 268 14.50 -1.84 -0.25
CA ALA A 268 15.88 -1.70 0.24
C ALA A 268 16.91 -1.94 -0.87
N ALA A 269 16.65 -2.90 -1.77
CA ALA A 269 17.54 -3.16 -2.89
C ALA A 269 17.61 -1.99 -3.87
N ARG A 270 16.50 -1.29 -4.13
CA ARG A 270 16.49 -0.08 -4.96
C ARG A 270 17.25 1.07 -4.29
N LEU A 271 16.99 1.32 -3.00
CA LEU A 271 17.67 2.35 -2.21
C LEU A 271 19.19 2.15 -2.19
N VAL A 272 19.66 0.94 -1.83
CA VAL A 272 21.09 0.63 -1.78
C VAL A 272 21.75 0.83 -3.15
N LYS A 273 21.10 0.39 -4.24
CA LYS A 273 21.64 0.59 -5.60
C LYS A 273 21.72 2.06 -6.01
N SER A 274 20.72 2.86 -5.62
CA SER A 274 20.70 4.30 -5.89
C SER A 274 21.81 5.03 -5.13
N LEU A 275 21.89 4.81 -3.81
CA LEU A 275 22.92 5.40 -2.96
C LEU A 275 24.33 4.98 -3.38
N ALA A 276 24.56 3.69 -3.64
CA ALA A 276 25.86 3.19 -4.07
C ALA A 276 26.36 3.87 -5.35
N LYS A 277 25.50 4.00 -6.36
CA LYS A 277 25.83 4.71 -7.61
C LYS A 277 26.22 6.17 -7.36
N ARG A 278 25.52 6.87 -6.47
CA ARG A 278 25.78 8.27 -6.14
C ARG A 278 27.08 8.44 -5.36
N VAL A 279 27.29 7.61 -4.35
CA VAL A 279 28.51 7.57 -3.54
C VAL A 279 29.73 7.28 -4.44
N HIS A 280 29.63 6.31 -5.34
CA HIS A 280 30.68 6.05 -6.33
C HIS A 280 30.96 7.23 -7.25
N ALA A 281 29.91 7.93 -7.72
CA ALA A 281 30.06 9.13 -8.54
C ALA A 281 30.77 10.27 -7.79
N GLY A 282 30.55 10.37 -6.48
CA GLY A 282 31.27 11.29 -5.58
C GLY A 282 32.67 10.82 -5.16
N GLY A 283 33.12 9.65 -5.61
CA GLY A 283 34.41 9.09 -5.23
C GLY A 283 34.44 8.47 -3.82
N GLY A 284 33.30 8.16 -3.24
CA GLY A 284 33.20 7.43 -1.97
C GLY A 284 33.32 5.91 -2.13
N VAL A 285 33.19 5.21 -1.01
CA VAL A 285 33.33 3.74 -0.88
C VAL A 285 32.04 3.13 -0.32
N VAL A 286 31.66 1.96 -0.82
CA VAL A 286 30.48 1.20 -0.37
C VAL A 286 30.90 -0.14 0.22
N VAL A 287 30.54 -0.37 1.48
CA VAL A 287 30.94 -1.56 2.24
C VAL A 287 29.73 -2.33 2.74
N TYR A 288 29.75 -3.64 2.52
CA TYR A 288 28.77 -4.57 3.08
C TYR A 288 29.32 -5.23 4.35
N ILE A 289 28.53 -5.29 5.43
CA ILE A 289 28.96 -5.83 6.72
C ILE A 289 27.88 -6.77 7.25
N ASP A 290 28.18 -8.06 7.30
CA ASP A 290 27.27 -9.08 7.81
C ASP A 290 28.00 -10.38 8.14
N ARG A 291 27.33 -11.30 8.86
CA ARG A 291 27.84 -12.65 9.12
C ARG A 291 27.90 -13.49 7.84
N ALA A 292 26.94 -13.29 6.95
CA ALA A 292 26.80 -14.02 5.69
C ALA A 292 27.18 -13.11 4.50
N PRO A 293 28.00 -13.58 3.55
CA PRO A 293 28.36 -12.80 2.37
C PRO A 293 27.18 -12.65 1.39
N LEU A 294 27.20 -11.56 0.61
CA LEU A 294 26.26 -11.37 -0.50
C LEU A 294 26.61 -12.30 -1.67
N PRO A 295 25.60 -12.87 -2.37
CA PRO A 295 25.83 -13.63 -3.60
C PRO A 295 26.25 -12.70 -4.77
N ASP A 296 27.45 -12.94 -5.32
CA ASP A 296 28.18 -12.02 -6.21
C ASP A 296 27.42 -11.56 -7.48
N ARG A 297 26.57 -12.41 -8.08
CA ARG A 297 26.03 -12.19 -9.44
C ARG A 297 25.18 -10.93 -9.62
N LYS A 298 24.62 -10.36 -8.54
CA LYS A 298 23.72 -9.19 -8.60
C LYS A 298 24.32 -7.89 -8.04
N TRP A 299 25.42 -7.99 -7.30
CA TRP A 299 25.91 -6.90 -6.42
C TRP A 299 27.34 -6.43 -6.74
N GLY A 300 28.01 -7.08 -7.70
CA GLY A 300 29.41 -6.79 -8.06
C GLY A 300 29.72 -5.34 -8.41
N ASP A 301 28.77 -4.62 -9.01
CA ASP A 301 28.95 -3.23 -9.44
C ASP A 301 28.62 -2.19 -8.35
N PHE A 302 28.14 -2.64 -7.17
CA PHE A 302 27.60 -1.74 -6.14
C PHE A 302 28.41 -1.72 -4.84
N PHE A 303 29.25 -2.71 -4.61
CA PHE A 303 30.04 -2.84 -3.39
C PHE A 303 31.53 -2.92 -3.71
N ASP A 304 32.33 -2.20 -2.94
CA ASP A 304 33.79 -2.23 -3.06
C ASP A 304 34.41 -3.34 -2.19
N LEU A 305 33.74 -3.69 -1.09
CA LEU A 305 34.22 -4.64 -0.09
C LEU A 305 33.08 -5.25 0.72
N GLN A 306 33.27 -6.49 1.15
CA GLN A 306 32.47 -7.16 2.19
C GLN A 306 33.34 -7.44 3.42
N LEU A 307 32.85 -7.07 4.61
CA LEU A 307 33.39 -7.48 5.90
C LEU A 307 32.52 -8.60 6.46
N GLN A 308 33.06 -9.82 6.48
CA GLN A 308 32.38 -10.97 7.07
C GLN A 308 32.71 -11.06 8.56
N THR A 309 31.77 -10.67 9.41
CA THR A 309 32.00 -10.51 10.86
C THR A 309 30.69 -10.49 11.66
N GLU A 310 30.82 -10.65 12.98
CA GLU A 310 29.76 -10.36 13.94
C GLU A 310 29.53 -8.85 14.03
N ILE A 311 28.28 -8.40 13.89
CA ILE A 311 27.94 -6.98 13.82
C ILE A 311 28.38 -6.22 15.07
N ASP A 312 28.11 -6.74 16.27
CA ASP A 312 28.47 -6.06 17.52
C ASP A 312 29.96 -6.10 17.82
N SER A 313 30.67 -7.13 17.34
CA SER A 313 32.13 -7.18 17.43
C SER A 313 32.74 -6.13 16.51
N TRP A 314 32.24 -6.03 15.28
CA TRP A 314 32.63 -4.98 14.34
C TRP A 314 32.36 -3.59 14.89
N ALA A 315 31.16 -3.34 15.41
CA ALA A 315 30.79 -2.02 15.94
C ALA A 315 31.69 -1.59 17.10
N ARG A 316 32.09 -2.53 17.98
CA ARG A 316 33.06 -2.25 19.07
C ARG A 316 34.44 -1.94 18.53
N ASP A 317 34.94 -2.72 17.57
CA ASP A 317 36.25 -2.49 16.96
C ASP A 317 36.28 -1.13 16.23
N ALA A 318 35.24 -0.84 15.46
CA ALA A 318 35.06 0.41 14.72
C ALA A 318 34.99 1.62 15.67
N SER A 319 34.19 1.53 16.75
CA SER A 319 34.11 2.57 17.79
C SER A 319 35.45 2.79 18.49
N GLY A 320 36.23 1.73 18.72
CA GLY A 320 37.58 1.83 19.27
C GLY A 320 38.54 2.59 18.35
N CYS A 321 38.43 2.41 17.04
CA CYS A 321 39.23 3.12 16.04
C CYS A 321 38.80 4.59 15.88
N LEU A 322 37.50 4.89 15.95
CA LEU A 322 36.95 6.24 15.89
C LEU A 322 37.59 7.19 16.91
N ASN A 323 37.78 6.71 18.14
CA ASN A 323 38.36 7.49 19.23
C ASN A 323 39.88 7.70 19.09
N ALA A 324 40.54 6.99 18.17
CA ALA A 324 42.00 7.03 17.98
C ALA A 324 42.44 7.88 16.78
N LEU A 325 41.50 8.46 16.03
CA LEU A 325 41.77 9.22 14.81
C LEU A 325 41.53 10.71 15.05
N ASP A 326 42.62 11.49 15.11
CA ASP A 326 42.55 12.97 15.20
C ASP A 326 42.32 13.65 13.84
N GLU A 327 42.66 12.98 12.72
CA GLU A 327 42.64 13.58 11.38
C GLU A 327 41.72 12.85 10.38
N ARG A 328 41.05 13.64 9.55
CA ARG A 328 40.17 13.19 8.46
C ARG A 328 41.01 12.80 7.25
N GLY A 329 40.61 11.75 6.52
CA GLY A 329 41.41 11.21 5.41
C GLY A 329 40.63 10.88 4.14
N ASP A 330 41.35 10.72 3.04
CA ASP A 330 40.80 10.19 1.78
C ASP A 330 40.54 8.68 1.92
N VAL A 331 39.29 8.35 2.23
CA VAL A 331 38.81 6.97 2.46
C VAL A 331 39.06 6.09 1.24
N LYS A 332 38.77 6.59 0.04
CA LYS A 332 38.91 5.79 -1.19
C LYS A 332 40.36 5.44 -1.43
N LYS A 333 41.28 6.38 -1.25
CA LYS A 333 42.71 6.12 -1.34
C LYS A 333 43.18 5.10 -0.31
N ALA A 334 42.78 5.26 0.96
CA ALA A 334 43.16 4.36 2.04
C ALA A 334 42.62 2.93 1.83
N VAL A 335 41.35 2.78 1.48
CA VAL A 335 40.73 1.47 1.19
C VAL A 335 41.38 0.81 -0.02
N THR A 336 41.64 1.56 -1.10
CA THR A 336 42.29 1.04 -2.31
C THR A 336 43.70 0.51 -2.00
N GLN A 337 44.46 1.20 -1.15
CA GLN A 337 45.79 0.73 -0.71
C GLN A 337 45.71 -0.60 0.05
N VAL A 338 44.73 -0.76 0.95
CA VAL A 338 44.54 -2.02 1.69
C VAL A 338 44.12 -3.15 0.74
N LEU A 339 43.19 -2.89 -0.19
CA LEU A 339 42.74 -3.88 -1.18
C LEU A 339 43.85 -4.28 -2.17
N GLN A 340 44.72 -3.35 -2.57
CA GLN A 340 45.85 -3.65 -3.45
C GLN A 340 46.86 -4.55 -2.74
N ALA A 341 47.18 -4.26 -1.47
CA ALA A 341 48.05 -5.11 -0.65
C ALA A 341 47.50 -6.53 -0.45
N LEU A 342 46.17 -6.70 -0.44
CA LEU A 342 45.52 -8.02 -0.42
C LEU A 342 45.69 -8.77 -1.75
N ARG A 343 45.44 -8.10 -2.88
CA ARG A 343 45.59 -8.72 -4.21
C ARG A 343 47.03 -9.18 -4.45
N ASP A 344 48.01 -8.36 -4.05
CA ASP A 344 49.44 -8.68 -4.18
C ASP A 344 49.85 -9.88 -3.30
N ARG A 345 49.11 -10.16 -2.22
CA ARG A 345 49.29 -11.35 -1.36
C ARG A 345 48.68 -12.60 -1.99
N ASP A 346 47.46 -12.50 -2.52
CA ASP A 346 46.74 -13.64 -3.11
C ASP A 346 47.37 -14.13 -4.42
N ILE A 347 47.94 -13.22 -5.23
CA ILE A 347 48.70 -13.57 -6.45
C ILE A 347 49.92 -14.46 -6.12
N LYS A 348 50.45 -14.38 -4.89
CA LYS A 348 51.61 -15.17 -4.45
C LYS A 348 51.24 -16.57 -3.91
N GLN A 349 49.95 -16.95 -3.83
CA GLN A 349 49.52 -18.28 -3.35
C GLN A 349 48.40 -18.90 -4.22
N PRO A 350 48.67 -19.91 -5.08
CA PRO A 350 47.62 -20.53 -5.89
C PRO A 350 46.84 -21.59 -5.10
N ARG A 351 45.50 -21.47 -5.06
CA ARG A 351 44.58 -22.49 -4.50
C ARG A 351 44.17 -23.53 -5.55
N LYS A 352 44.30 -24.81 -5.19
CA LYS A 352 43.85 -25.99 -5.94
C LYS A 352 42.33 -26.16 -5.84
N SER A 353 41.63 -26.32 -6.97
CA SER A 353 40.18 -26.57 -6.99
C SER A 353 39.85 -28.02 -7.35
N ASN A 354 39.13 -28.71 -6.48
CA ASN A 354 38.47 -29.99 -6.75
C ASN A 354 36.99 -29.78 -7.13
N THR A 355 36.53 -30.68 -8.00
CA THR A 355 35.25 -30.82 -8.72
C THR A 355 33.98 -30.99 -7.88
N SER A 356 32.83 -30.53 -8.39
CA SER A 356 31.71 -31.39 -8.85
C SER A 356 30.47 -30.55 -9.21
N LEU A 357 29.82 -30.83 -10.33
CA LEU A 357 28.50 -30.29 -10.67
C LEU A 357 27.65 -31.41 -11.27
N SER A 358 26.50 -31.68 -10.64
CA SER A 358 25.47 -32.62 -11.09
C SER A 358 24.28 -31.85 -11.70
N SER A 359 24.07 -32.08 -12.99
CA SER A 359 22.80 -32.42 -13.68
C SER A 359 21.44 -31.84 -13.21
N ILE A 360 20.64 -31.30 -14.14
CA ILE A 360 19.36 -31.88 -14.66
C ILE A 360 18.54 -30.87 -15.53
N THR A 361 18.34 -31.27 -16.80
CA THR A 361 17.18 -31.23 -17.75
C THR A 361 16.38 -29.98 -18.17
N SER A 362 15.77 -30.14 -19.35
CA SER A 362 15.17 -29.20 -20.32
C SER A 362 13.62 -29.17 -20.38
N PHE A 363 13.10 -28.16 -21.10
CA PHE A 363 11.74 -27.71 -21.50
C PHE A 363 10.71 -28.74 -22.04
N PRO A 364 9.39 -28.40 -22.17
CA PRO A 364 8.84 -27.75 -23.40
C PRO A 364 7.65 -26.76 -23.18
N ALA A 365 7.13 -26.22 -24.29
CA ALA A 365 6.19 -25.10 -24.44
C ALA A 365 4.73 -25.50 -24.79
N ALA A 366 3.83 -24.49 -24.69
CA ALA A 366 2.53 -24.24 -25.36
C ALA A 366 1.26 -25.02 -24.91
N CYS A 367 0.16 -24.29 -24.66
CA CYS A 367 -1.04 -24.23 -25.55
C CYS A 367 -2.13 -23.26 -25.00
N ASP A 368 -2.86 -22.65 -25.94
CA ASP A 368 -4.02 -21.75 -25.79
C ASP A 368 -5.30 -22.45 -25.26
N SER A 369 -6.24 -21.66 -24.72
CA SER A 369 -7.67 -21.80 -25.07
C SER A 369 -8.55 -20.62 -24.63
N HIS A 370 -9.16 -20.01 -25.66
CA HIS A 370 -10.52 -19.46 -25.79
C HIS A 370 -11.26 -18.77 -24.62
N LEU A 371 -11.61 -17.50 -24.85
CA LEU A 371 -12.94 -16.96 -24.56
C LEU A 371 -13.30 -15.87 -25.60
N VAL A 372 -14.48 -16.03 -26.20
CA VAL A 372 -15.01 -15.23 -27.31
C VAL A 372 -15.57 -13.89 -26.83
N SER A 373 -15.33 -12.87 -27.65
CA SER A 373 -15.71 -11.46 -27.52
C SER A 373 -17.20 -11.17 -27.73
N VAL A 374 -17.74 -10.16 -27.04
CA VAL A 374 -18.52 -9.07 -27.68
C VAL A 374 -18.27 -7.76 -26.92
N THR A 375 -17.53 -6.83 -27.49
CA THR A 375 -17.65 -5.39 -27.19
C THR A 375 -17.41 -4.61 -28.49
N PRO A 376 -18.14 -3.51 -28.73
CA PRO A 376 -18.18 -2.84 -30.03
C PRO A 376 -16.89 -2.06 -30.29
N THR A 377 -16.38 -2.16 -31.52
CA THR A 377 -15.27 -1.35 -32.03
C THR A 377 -15.71 0.11 -32.19
N PRO A 378 -15.02 1.10 -31.63
CA PRO A 378 -15.30 2.51 -31.88
C PRO A 378 -14.94 2.92 -33.33
N SER A 379 -15.68 3.88 -33.89
CA SER A 379 -15.38 4.47 -35.18
C SER A 379 -14.00 5.16 -35.18
N LYS A 380 -13.28 5.10 -36.30
CA LYS A 380 -11.89 5.57 -36.52
C LYS A 380 -11.56 7.04 -36.16
N THR A 381 -12.48 7.81 -35.58
CA THR A 381 -12.40 9.27 -35.43
C THR A 381 -12.74 9.82 -34.03
N THR A 382 -12.92 8.98 -33.01
CA THR A 382 -13.27 9.43 -31.64
C THR A 382 -12.16 9.11 -30.65
N ASP A 383 -11.64 10.13 -29.97
CA ASP A 383 -10.61 10.00 -28.92
C ASP A 383 -11.28 9.85 -27.52
N LEU A 384 -10.71 9.02 -26.65
CA LEU A 384 -11.09 8.92 -25.23
C LEU A 384 -10.14 9.82 -24.42
N ILE A 385 -10.65 10.91 -23.87
CA ILE A 385 -9.92 11.80 -22.99
C ILE A 385 -10.26 11.43 -21.54
N ILE A 386 -9.24 11.16 -20.74
CA ILE A 386 -9.36 10.84 -19.33
C ILE A 386 -8.71 11.99 -18.57
N LEU A 387 -9.50 12.73 -17.80
CA LEU A 387 -9.03 13.79 -16.94
C LEU A 387 -9.19 13.33 -15.49
N VAL A 388 -8.08 13.13 -14.80
CA VAL A 388 -8.11 12.78 -13.38
C VAL A 388 -7.76 14.02 -12.57
N CYS A 389 -8.75 14.55 -11.86
CA CYS A 389 -8.59 15.70 -11.00
C CYS A 389 -8.38 15.25 -9.55
N HIS A 390 -7.43 15.85 -8.86
CA HIS A 390 -7.23 15.59 -7.44
C HIS A 390 -6.93 16.87 -6.65
N SER A 391 -7.25 16.89 -5.37
CA SER A 391 -7.03 18.02 -4.44
C SER A 391 -5.55 18.27 -4.07
N GLY A 392 -4.61 17.55 -4.68
CA GLY A 392 -3.19 17.63 -4.36
C GLY A 392 -2.65 16.51 -3.46
N ALA A 393 -3.47 15.89 -2.59
CA ALA A 393 -2.96 14.85 -1.68
C ALA A 393 -2.92 13.42 -2.28
N ALA A 394 -3.43 13.24 -3.50
CA ALA A 394 -3.69 11.94 -4.12
C ALA A 394 -3.00 11.67 -5.49
N PRO A 395 -1.80 12.21 -5.82
CA PRO A 395 -1.26 12.17 -7.18
C PRO A 395 -0.96 10.75 -7.67
N PHE A 396 -0.55 9.83 -6.79
CA PHE A 396 -0.28 8.44 -7.15
C PHE A 396 -1.55 7.65 -7.47
N LEU A 397 -2.61 7.82 -6.68
CA LEU A 397 -3.90 7.17 -6.97
C LEU A 397 -4.51 7.75 -8.25
N ALA A 398 -4.38 9.06 -8.45
CA ALA A 398 -4.75 9.70 -9.71
C ALA A 398 -4.02 9.09 -10.91
N ARG A 399 -2.71 8.86 -10.80
CA ARG A 399 -1.91 8.17 -11.81
C ARG A 399 -2.33 6.71 -11.99
N ALA A 400 -2.56 5.97 -10.91
CA ALA A 400 -2.97 4.57 -10.97
C ALA A 400 -4.34 4.40 -11.65
N VAL A 401 -5.31 5.24 -11.29
CA VAL A 401 -6.63 5.30 -11.93
C VAL A 401 -6.48 5.66 -13.41
N ALA A 402 -5.68 6.68 -13.74
CA ALA A 402 -5.42 7.06 -15.13
C ALA A 402 -4.80 5.92 -15.95
N ILE A 403 -3.79 5.23 -15.41
CA ILE A 403 -3.13 4.08 -16.06
C ILE A 403 -4.13 2.96 -16.32
N GLN A 404 -4.98 2.62 -15.34
CA GLN A 404 -5.98 1.57 -15.47
C GLN A 404 -7.05 1.95 -16.52
N LEU A 405 -7.57 3.18 -16.48
CA LEU A 405 -8.54 3.67 -17.46
C LEU A 405 -7.96 3.70 -18.88
N ILE A 406 -6.71 4.17 -19.05
CA ILE A 406 -6.00 4.16 -20.34
C ILE A 406 -5.79 2.71 -20.82
N GLY A 407 -5.36 1.82 -19.93
CA GLY A 407 -5.12 0.42 -20.24
C GLY A 407 -6.39 -0.25 -20.74
N LEU A 408 -7.47 -0.16 -19.97
CA LEU A 408 -8.78 -0.71 -20.32
C LEU A 408 -9.34 -0.07 -21.60
N GLY A 409 -9.29 1.25 -21.73
CA GLY A 409 -9.73 1.95 -22.94
C GLY A 409 -8.98 1.50 -24.21
N ARG A 410 -7.66 1.28 -24.12
CA ARG A 410 -6.86 0.72 -25.22
C ARG A 410 -7.25 -0.71 -25.56
N THR A 411 -7.57 -1.56 -24.57
CA THR A 411 -8.06 -2.92 -24.84
C THR A 411 -9.41 -2.93 -25.55
N CYS A 412 -10.23 -1.88 -25.36
CA CYS A 412 -11.48 -1.66 -26.09
C CYS A 412 -11.26 -1.02 -27.48
N GLY A 413 -10.01 -0.82 -27.93
CA GLY A 413 -9.69 -0.28 -29.25
C GLY A 413 -9.73 1.25 -29.36
N TRP A 414 -9.79 1.99 -28.24
CA TRP A 414 -9.84 3.45 -28.25
C TRP A 414 -8.46 4.10 -28.22
N LYS A 415 -8.34 5.23 -28.92
CA LYS A 415 -7.19 6.13 -28.77
C LYS A 415 -7.37 6.97 -27.52
N CYS A 416 -6.57 6.70 -26.50
CA CYS A 416 -6.73 7.26 -25.15
C CYS A 416 -5.69 8.34 -24.85
N HIS A 417 -6.14 9.47 -24.28
CA HIS A 417 -5.32 10.59 -23.82
C HIS A 417 -5.59 10.82 -22.32
N GLY A 418 -4.56 10.78 -21.48
CA GLY A 418 -4.69 10.97 -20.03
C GLY A 418 -4.08 12.29 -19.56
N TYR A 419 -4.85 13.05 -18.78
CA TYR A 419 -4.44 14.29 -18.14
C TYR A 419 -4.67 14.17 -16.64
N ILE A 420 -3.71 14.61 -15.83
CA ILE A 420 -3.82 14.60 -14.38
C ILE A 420 -3.66 16.03 -13.90
N VAL A 421 -4.65 16.54 -13.18
CA VAL A 421 -4.73 17.96 -12.80
C VAL A 421 -4.91 18.11 -11.30
N VAL A 422 -4.17 19.05 -10.71
CA VAL A 422 -4.27 19.41 -9.30
C VAL A 422 -5.26 20.57 -9.15
N LEU A 423 -6.27 20.43 -8.30
CA LEU A 423 -7.31 21.45 -8.09
C LEU A 423 -6.94 22.51 -7.03
N SER A 424 -5.68 22.59 -6.60
CA SER A 424 -5.22 23.43 -5.48
C SER A 424 -5.18 24.94 -5.76
N GLY A 425 -5.83 25.43 -6.82
CA GLY A 425 -6.22 26.84 -6.91
C GLY A 425 -5.65 27.68 -8.06
N SER A 426 -5.04 27.10 -9.09
CA SER A 426 -4.69 27.85 -10.32
C SER A 426 -5.49 27.36 -11.53
N GLU A 427 -6.13 28.28 -12.27
CA GLU A 427 -6.85 27.96 -13.52
C GLU A 427 -5.89 27.53 -14.66
N ASP A 428 -4.58 27.70 -14.47
CA ASP A 428 -3.55 27.48 -15.50
C ASP A 428 -3.34 26.00 -15.85
N ASP A 429 -3.54 25.07 -14.91
CA ASP A 429 -3.28 23.64 -15.15
C ASP A 429 -4.26 23.01 -16.16
N LEU A 430 -5.47 23.57 -16.31
CA LEU A 430 -6.48 23.08 -17.26
C LEU A 430 -6.26 23.61 -18.69
N ARG A 431 -5.43 24.66 -18.87
CA ARG A 431 -5.03 25.17 -20.19
C ARG A 431 -4.11 24.21 -20.95
N SER A 432 -3.54 23.22 -20.26
CA SER A 432 -2.71 22.16 -20.83
C SER A 432 -3.50 21.07 -21.56
N VAL A 433 -4.82 21.00 -21.37
CA VAL A 433 -5.70 20.07 -22.09
C VAL A 433 -6.01 20.65 -23.47
N PRO A 434 -5.54 20.04 -24.57
CA PRO A 434 -5.72 20.58 -25.90
C PRO A 434 -7.19 20.55 -26.32
N ALA A 435 -7.65 21.62 -26.98
CA ALA A 435 -8.99 21.67 -27.57
C ALA A 435 -9.10 20.63 -28.69
N GLN A 436 -9.84 19.54 -28.42
CA GLN A 436 -10.12 18.48 -29.39
C GLN A 436 -11.61 18.44 -29.76
N LYS A 437 -11.92 17.98 -30.97
CA LYS A 437 -13.30 17.73 -31.43
C LYS A 437 -13.54 16.22 -31.44
N ASN A 438 -14.76 15.78 -31.09
CA ASN A 438 -15.18 14.38 -31.03
C ASN A 438 -14.43 13.54 -29.99
N TYR A 439 -14.69 13.81 -28.70
CA TYR A 439 -14.10 13.08 -27.59
C TYR A 439 -15.14 12.60 -26.55
N TYR A 440 -14.77 11.56 -25.80
CA TYR A 440 -15.41 11.21 -24.52
C TYR A 440 -14.51 11.69 -23.40
N LEU A 441 -15.05 12.47 -22.46
CA LEU A 441 -14.28 12.97 -21.31
C LEU A 441 -14.78 12.31 -20.02
N ILE A 442 -13.92 11.50 -19.41
CA ILE A 442 -14.12 10.95 -18.07
C ILE A 442 -13.36 11.84 -17.10
N VAL A 443 -14.09 12.53 -16.23
CA VAL A 443 -13.49 13.31 -15.16
C VAL A 443 -13.56 12.49 -13.88
N VAL A 444 -12.42 12.11 -13.31
CA VAL A 444 -12.38 11.42 -12.01
C VAL A 444 -11.90 12.40 -10.96
N HIS A 445 -12.78 12.80 -10.03
CA HIS A 445 -12.38 13.57 -8.86
C HIS A 445 -12.03 12.63 -7.72
N ILE A 446 -10.75 12.65 -7.33
CA ILE A 446 -10.23 11.93 -6.17
C ILE A 446 -10.08 12.93 -5.04
N SER A 447 -11.04 12.89 -4.12
CA SER A 447 -10.99 13.69 -2.91
C SER A 447 -9.96 13.12 -1.92
N ASP A 448 -9.34 13.98 -1.11
CA ASP A 448 -8.42 13.61 -0.02
C ASP A 448 -9.05 12.59 0.96
N TYR A 449 -10.37 12.50 1.00
CA TYR A 449 -11.13 11.54 1.81
C TYR A 449 -10.81 10.07 1.49
N LEU A 450 -10.54 9.70 0.23
CA LEU A 450 -10.15 8.33 -0.15
C LEU A 450 -8.86 7.86 0.57
N PHE A 451 -7.99 8.79 0.93
CA PHE A 451 -6.75 8.51 1.67
C PHE A 451 -6.90 8.61 3.19
N ARG A 452 -8.00 9.21 3.70
CA ARG A 452 -8.30 9.24 5.14
C ARG A 452 -8.64 7.86 5.70
N LEU A 453 -9.04 6.91 4.84
CA LEU A 453 -9.18 5.49 5.17
C LEU A 453 -7.82 4.77 5.39
N ARG A 454 -6.69 5.42 5.09
CA ARG A 454 -5.34 4.82 5.20
C ARG A 454 -4.26 5.74 5.80
N GLY A 455 -4.60 6.92 6.34
CA GLY A 455 -3.63 7.89 6.89
C GLY A 455 -4.18 8.80 8.02
N PRO A 456 -3.31 9.54 8.75
CA PRO A 456 -3.67 10.46 9.84
C PRO A 456 -4.74 11.50 9.47
N TRP A 457 -5.83 11.53 10.24
CA TRP A 457 -6.92 12.51 10.20
C TRP A 457 -6.33 13.88 10.55
N ARG A 458 -6.19 14.76 9.56
CA ARG A 458 -6.04 16.18 9.81
C ARG A 458 -7.44 16.81 9.68
N PRO A 459 -7.88 17.64 10.63
CA PRO A 459 -9.09 18.42 10.43
C PRO A 459 -8.88 19.29 9.18
N ILE A 460 -9.89 19.35 8.32
CA ILE A 460 -9.94 20.40 7.29
C ILE A 460 -9.98 21.72 8.09
N GLU A 461 -9.11 22.67 7.77
CA GLU A 461 -9.35 24.04 8.23
C GLU A 461 -10.77 24.43 7.77
N PRO A 462 -11.62 24.98 8.65
CA PRO A 462 -12.96 25.37 8.26
C PRO A 462 -12.84 26.39 7.12
N GLY A 463 -13.14 25.99 5.87
CA GLY A 463 -12.97 26.90 4.74
C GLY A 463 -12.96 26.36 3.32
N GLN A 464 -13.02 25.05 3.06
CA GLN A 464 -13.33 24.54 1.70
C GLN A 464 -14.29 23.36 1.77
N ARG A 465 -15.57 23.63 1.56
CA ARG A 465 -16.62 22.61 1.44
C ARG A 465 -16.55 21.94 0.06
N VAL A 466 -17.01 20.68 -0.08
CA VAL A 466 -17.15 19.98 -1.38
C VAL A 466 -17.84 20.87 -2.43
N GLN A 467 -18.78 21.71 -2.01
CA GLN A 467 -19.47 22.71 -2.82
C GLN A 467 -18.52 23.68 -3.55
N GLU A 468 -17.55 24.27 -2.85
CA GLU A 468 -16.63 25.26 -3.43
C GLU A 468 -15.66 24.61 -4.45
N LEU A 469 -15.23 23.39 -4.16
CA LEU A 469 -14.39 22.59 -5.06
C LEU A 469 -15.15 22.19 -6.33
N LEU A 470 -16.42 21.79 -6.19
CA LEU A 470 -17.25 21.44 -7.33
C LEU A 470 -17.63 22.64 -8.18
N GLN A 471 -17.87 23.79 -7.56
CA GLN A 471 -18.15 25.02 -8.30
C GLN A 471 -16.93 25.45 -9.13
N LYS A 472 -15.71 25.36 -8.59
CA LYS A 472 -14.46 25.58 -9.34
C LYS A 472 -14.30 24.59 -10.50
N LEU A 473 -14.54 23.30 -10.25
CA LEU A 473 -14.49 22.26 -11.29
C LEU A 473 -15.49 22.55 -12.43
N VAL A 474 -16.73 22.88 -12.10
CA VAL A 474 -17.81 23.16 -13.06
C VAL A 474 -17.51 24.38 -13.90
N CYS A 475 -17.02 25.47 -13.29
CA CYS A 475 -16.59 26.67 -14.00
C CYS A 475 -15.48 26.38 -15.02
N ALA A 476 -14.46 25.63 -14.61
CA ALA A 476 -13.33 25.32 -15.48
C ALA A 476 -13.70 24.33 -16.59
N MET A 477 -14.60 23.39 -16.31
CA MET A 477 -15.08 22.42 -17.30
C MET A 477 -16.01 23.02 -18.34
N ARG A 478 -16.74 24.10 -17.99
CA ARG A 478 -17.57 24.85 -18.93
C ARG A 478 -16.73 25.44 -20.06
N ALA A 479 -15.55 25.97 -19.76
CA ALA A 479 -14.64 26.53 -20.75
C ALA A 479 -14.16 25.47 -21.77
N LEU A 480 -13.91 24.23 -21.32
CA LEU A 480 -13.50 23.11 -22.18
C LEU A 480 -14.67 22.54 -23.00
N SER A 481 -15.87 22.48 -22.42
CA SER A 481 -17.10 22.05 -23.12
C SER A 481 -17.48 23.02 -24.26
N GLN A 482 -17.32 24.33 -24.06
CA GLN A 482 -17.62 25.35 -25.09
C GLN A 482 -16.69 25.28 -26.32
N GLN A 483 -15.58 24.55 -26.26
CA GLN A 483 -14.57 24.43 -27.32
C GLN A 483 -14.74 23.18 -28.21
N GLY A 484 -15.68 22.27 -27.92
CA GLY A 484 -15.85 21.02 -28.67
C GLY A 484 -17.24 20.38 -28.55
N ASN A 485 -17.47 19.29 -29.29
CA ASN A 485 -18.74 18.54 -29.31
C ASN A 485 -18.52 17.15 -28.68
N GLY A 486 -18.55 17.05 -27.35
CA GLY A 486 -18.24 15.82 -26.59
C GLY A 486 -19.25 15.56 -25.47
N ARG A 487 -19.46 14.27 -25.12
CA ARG A 487 -20.28 13.85 -23.97
C ARG A 487 -19.41 13.81 -22.72
N LEU A 488 -19.94 14.28 -21.59
CA LEU A 488 -19.15 14.53 -20.38
C LEU A 488 -19.71 13.76 -19.17
N LEU A 489 -18.93 12.78 -18.70
CA LEU A 489 -19.24 12.01 -17.51
C LEU A 489 -18.32 12.42 -16.36
N LEU A 490 -18.92 12.90 -15.27
CA LEU A 490 -18.20 13.20 -14.04
C LEU A 490 -18.35 12.04 -13.05
N LEU A 491 -17.23 11.48 -12.63
CA LEU A 491 -17.14 10.48 -11.60
C LEU A 491 -16.49 11.13 -10.39
N ILE A 492 -17.22 11.28 -9.29
CA ILE A 492 -16.69 11.84 -8.05
C ILE A 492 -16.60 10.72 -7.03
N CYS A 493 -15.44 10.56 -6.41
CA CYS A 493 -15.34 9.76 -5.20
C CYS A 493 -15.47 10.69 -3.98
N ALA A 494 -16.68 10.84 -3.44
CA ALA A 494 -16.94 11.62 -2.22
C ALA A 494 -17.76 10.81 -1.21
N GLU A 495 -17.35 10.84 0.07
CA GLU A 495 -17.99 10.16 1.20
C GLU A 495 -18.90 11.14 2.00
N ASP A 496 -19.67 10.62 2.98
CA ASP A 496 -20.50 11.17 4.08
C ASP A 496 -21.24 12.53 3.93
N GLU A 497 -20.65 13.55 3.30
CA GLU A 497 -21.24 14.91 3.13
C GLU A 497 -22.46 14.90 2.18
N LEU A 498 -22.64 13.82 1.40
CA LEU A 498 -23.77 13.63 0.48
C LEU A 498 -25.00 12.95 1.14
N LEU A 499 -24.90 12.65 2.43
CA LEU A 499 -26.04 12.19 3.22
C LEU A 499 -26.79 13.37 3.86
N ASP A 500 -26.18 14.55 3.89
CA ASP A 500 -26.83 15.78 4.34
C ASP A 500 -27.84 16.27 3.29
N ARG A 501 -29.06 16.55 3.74
CA ARG A 501 -30.16 16.96 2.86
C ARG A 501 -29.83 18.28 2.15
N ASP A 502 -29.31 19.25 2.88
CA ASP A 502 -29.15 20.62 2.41
C ASP A 502 -27.98 20.68 1.40
N ASP A 503 -26.89 19.96 1.67
CA ASP A 503 -25.76 19.84 0.74
C ASP A 503 -26.15 19.09 -0.54
N THR A 504 -26.92 18.00 -0.43
CA THR A 504 -27.40 17.22 -1.59
C THR A 504 -28.39 18.01 -2.44
N ALA A 505 -29.30 18.75 -1.81
CA ALA A 505 -30.25 19.62 -2.50
C ALA A 505 -29.55 20.73 -3.28
N HIS A 506 -28.51 21.33 -2.70
CA HIS A 506 -27.70 22.34 -3.37
C HIS A 506 -26.95 21.79 -4.59
N LEU A 507 -26.38 20.58 -4.49
CA LEU A 507 -25.76 19.91 -5.64
C LEU A 507 -26.77 19.61 -6.74
N GLN A 508 -27.96 19.14 -6.39
CA GLN A 508 -29.04 18.93 -7.34
C GLN A 508 -29.41 20.24 -8.07
N GLU A 509 -29.54 21.35 -7.33
CA GLU A 509 -29.81 22.67 -7.91
C GLU A 509 -28.69 23.10 -8.88
N LEU A 510 -27.43 22.86 -8.52
CA LEU A 510 -26.29 23.15 -9.38
C LEU A 510 -26.36 22.37 -10.70
N PHE A 511 -26.77 21.09 -10.68
CA PHE A 511 -26.92 20.28 -11.91
C PHE A 511 -28.10 20.73 -12.78
N GLU A 512 -29.19 21.18 -12.16
CA GLU A 512 -30.35 21.74 -12.86
C GLU A 512 -30.01 23.09 -13.54
N GLN A 513 -29.21 23.92 -12.87
CA GLN A 513 -28.86 25.28 -13.33
C GLN A 513 -27.63 25.34 -14.24
N GLN A 514 -26.62 24.50 -14.02
CA GLN A 514 -25.29 24.63 -14.63
C GLN A 514 -24.87 23.34 -15.36
N SER A 515 -25.31 23.22 -16.61
CA SER A 515 -25.21 21.98 -17.39
C SER A 515 -23.89 21.82 -18.14
N THR A 516 -22.79 21.68 -17.42
CA THR A 516 -21.53 21.26 -18.05
C THR A 516 -21.47 19.73 -18.21
N PHE A 517 -22.06 18.98 -17.26
CA PHE A 517 -22.04 17.51 -17.19
C PHE A 517 -23.41 16.90 -17.46
N ASP A 518 -23.45 15.70 -18.07
CA ASP A 518 -24.70 14.96 -18.31
C ASP A 518 -25.19 14.23 -17.04
N SER A 519 -24.25 13.70 -16.26
CA SER A 519 -24.51 12.99 -15.00
C SER A 519 -23.29 12.98 -14.11
N MET A 520 -23.52 12.85 -12.80
CA MET A 520 -22.49 12.69 -11.79
C MET A 520 -22.75 11.44 -10.96
N ILE A 521 -21.77 10.55 -10.94
CA ILE A 521 -21.82 9.31 -10.17
C ILE A 521 -20.86 9.44 -9.00
N THR A 522 -21.36 9.12 -7.81
CA THR A 522 -20.56 9.02 -6.59
C THR A 522 -20.88 7.75 -5.84
N SER A 523 -19.99 7.35 -4.95
CA SER A 523 -20.17 6.15 -4.16
C SER A 523 -19.90 6.36 -2.69
N LEU A 524 -20.68 5.64 -1.90
CA LEU A 524 -20.62 5.64 -0.46
C LEU A 524 -19.95 4.35 0.02
N ASN A 525 -19.39 4.39 1.25
CA ASN A 525 -18.86 3.23 1.96
C ASN A 525 -17.65 2.53 1.28
N MET A 526 -16.60 3.29 0.99
CA MET A 526 -15.43 2.84 0.21
C MET A 526 -14.41 1.96 0.96
N SER A 527 -14.84 1.26 2.02
CA SER A 527 -13.99 0.48 2.93
C SER A 527 -13.07 -0.55 2.24
N HIS A 528 -13.46 -1.03 1.05
CA HIS A 528 -12.67 -1.95 0.22
C HIS A 528 -12.50 -1.49 -1.24
N PHE A 529 -12.22 -0.21 -1.49
CA PHE A 529 -12.03 0.32 -2.85
C PHE A 529 -11.06 -0.51 -3.71
N LYS A 530 -11.59 -1.05 -4.81
CA LYS A 530 -10.83 -1.73 -5.86
C LYS A 530 -10.78 -0.84 -7.10
N ILE A 531 -9.59 -0.31 -7.40
CA ILE A 531 -9.34 0.57 -8.54
C ILE A 531 -9.78 -0.07 -9.87
N HIS A 532 -9.51 -1.37 -10.04
CA HIS A 532 -9.83 -2.08 -11.27
C HIS A 532 -11.34 -2.17 -11.51
N GLY A 533 -12.13 -2.62 -10.51
CA GLY A 533 -13.59 -2.67 -10.59
C GLY A 533 -14.20 -1.31 -10.90
N TRP A 534 -13.68 -0.25 -10.27
CA TRP A 534 -14.10 1.13 -10.53
C TRP A 534 -13.76 1.65 -11.93
N ALA A 535 -12.52 1.44 -12.38
CA ALA A 535 -12.09 1.86 -13.71
C ALA A 535 -12.88 1.14 -14.81
N ARG A 536 -13.22 -0.13 -14.58
CA ARG A 536 -14.08 -0.90 -15.48
C ARG A 536 -15.51 -0.34 -15.52
N PHE A 537 -16.13 -0.12 -14.36
CA PHE A 537 -17.47 0.48 -14.29
C PHE A 537 -17.53 1.86 -14.96
N ALA A 538 -16.54 2.73 -14.67
CA ALA A 538 -16.39 4.04 -15.28
C ALA A 538 -16.37 3.97 -16.81
N LEU A 539 -15.57 3.04 -17.34
CA LEU A 539 -15.45 2.83 -18.77
C LEU A 539 -16.73 2.24 -19.37
N ASP A 540 -17.35 1.24 -18.73
CA ASP A 540 -18.60 0.63 -19.20
C ASP A 540 -19.74 1.64 -19.30
N VAL A 541 -19.88 2.51 -18.29
CA VAL A 541 -20.85 3.62 -18.33
C VAL A 541 -20.52 4.60 -19.45
N ALA A 542 -19.25 5.01 -19.60
CA ALA A 542 -18.82 5.94 -20.64
C ALA A 542 -19.00 5.38 -22.07
N LEU A 543 -18.81 4.07 -22.26
CA LEU A 543 -18.95 3.38 -23.55
C LEU A 543 -20.40 3.05 -23.90
N SER A 544 -21.32 3.14 -22.93
CA SER A 544 -22.72 2.83 -23.16
C SER A 544 -23.44 3.92 -23.96
N ARG A 545 -24.18 3.53 -24.99
CA ARG A 545 -25.05 4.44 -25.75
C ARG A 545 -26.44 4.45 -25.13
N SER A 546 -26.67 5.29 -24.12
CA SER A 546 -28.04 5.60 -23.72
C SER A 546 -28.72 6.46 -24.80
N GLN A 547 -29.97 6.12 -25.16
CA GLN A 547 -30.78 6.88 -26.12
C GLN A 547 -31.55 8.02 -25.42
N THR A 548 -31.83 7.92 -24.11
CA THR A 548 -32.54 8.93 -23.30
C THR A 548 -31.92 9.11 -21.90
N HIS A 549 -32.26 10.20 -21.19
CA HIS A 549 -31.77 10.46 -19.82
C HIS A 549 -32.37 9.50 -18.78
N SER A 550 -33.60 9.02 -18.96
CA SER A 550 -34.21 8.05 -18.03
C SER A 550 -33.57 6.67 -18.14
N ASP A 551 -33.19 6.27 -19.36
CA ASP A 551 -32.48 5.01 -19.59
C ASP A 551 -31.09 5.03 -18.94
N LEU A 552 -30.48 6.21 -18.80
CA LEU A 552 -29.13 6.36 -18.25
C LEU A 552 -29.07 5.92 -16.78
N VAL A 553 -30.05 6.30 -15.96
CA VAL A 553 -30.09 5.95 -14.53
C VAL A 553 -30.24 4.44 -14.34
N SER A 554 -31.20 3.84 -15.03
CA SER A 554 -31.41 2.39 -15.02
C SER A 554 -30.20 1.65 -15.60
N HIS A 555 -29.55 2.20 -16.62
CA HIS A 555 -28.35 1.62 -17.21
C HIS A 555 -27.15 1.65 -16.25
N ILE A 556 -26.91 2.79 -15.60
CA ILE A 556 -25.84 2.93 -14.60
C ILE A 556 -26.07 1.96 -13.44
N ALA A 557 -27.30 1.88 -12.93
CA ALA A 557 -27.66 0.92 -11.88
C ALA A 557 -27.42 -0.53 -12.32
N ALA A 558 -27.81 -0.89 -13.55
CA ALA A 558 -27.57 -2.23 -14.10
C ALA A 558 -26.07 -2.54 -14.23
N ARG A 559 -25.26 -1.61 -14.72
CA ARG A 559 -23.80 -1.80 -14.85
C ARG A 559 -23.09 -1.85 -13.50
N TRP A 560 -23.58 -1.10 -12.53
CA TRP A 560 -23.11 -1.18 -11.15
C TRP A 560 -23.40 -2.56 -10.55
N MET A 561 -24.65 -3.05 -10.66
CA MET A 561 -25.05 -4.38 -10.15
C MET A 561 -24.39 -5.56 -10.87
N ASP A 562 -24.01 -5.41 -12.14
CA ASP A 562 -23.25 -6.43 -12.91
C ASP A 562 -21.77 -6.49 -12.48
N ASN A 563 -21.26 -5.41 -11.89
CA ASN A 563 -19.90 -5.33 -11.38
C ASN A 563 -19.85 -5.80 -9.93
N ILE A 564 -19.75 -7.12 -9.72
CA ILE A 564 -19.74 -7.73 -8.38
C ILE A 564 -18.69 -7.13 -7.44
N GLU A 565 -17.53 -6.72 -7.96
CA GLU A 565 -16.47 -6.10 -7.16
C GLU A 565 -16.89 -4.76 -6.57
N LEU A 566 -17.69 -3.99 -7.31
CA LEU A 566 -18.15 -2.66 -6.90
C LEU A 566 -19.46 -2.76 -6.12
N TYR A 567 -20.42 -3.54 -6.61
CA TYR A 567 -21.75 -3.73 -6.04
C TYR A 567 -21.70 -4.23 -4.59
N GLU A 568 -20.80 -5.16 -4.26
CA GLU A 568 -20.68 -5.68 -2.89
C GLU A 568 -19.94 -4.74 -1.94
N THR A 569 -19.22 -3.75 -2.47
CA THR A 569 -18.26 -2.95 -1.71
C THR A 569 -18.58 -1.47 -1.65
N ALA A 570 -19.54 -0.98 -2.42
CA ALA A 570 -19.90 0.43 -2.47
C ALA A 570 -21.37 0.64 -2.88
N ASP A 571 -22.04 1.53 -2.15
CA ASP A 571 -23.35 2.05 -2.56
C ASP A 571 -23.16 3.18 -3.57
N LEU A 572 -24.20 3.51 -4.35
CA LEU A 572 -24.12 4.45 -5.45
C LEU A 572 -25.09 5.62 -5.25
N VAL A 573 -24.65 6.85 -5.53
CA VAL A 573 -25.52 8.02 -5.64
C VAL A 573 -25.32 8.64 -7.02
N LEU A 574 -26.42 8.98 -7.67
CA LEU A 574 -26.45 9.51 -9.02
C LEU A 574 -27.21 10.84 -9.06
N PHE A 575 -26.56 11.84 -9.64
CA PHE A 575 -27.17 13.11 -10.00
C PHE A 575 -27.27 13.21 -11.52
N SER A 576 -28.41 13.68 -12.02
CA SER A 576 -28.63 13.89 -13.45
C SER A 576 -29.46 15.15 -13.68
N ARG A 577 -29.28 15.78 -14.84
CA ARG A 577 -29.92 17.07 -15.17
C ARG A 577 -31.45 17.05 -15.16
N ALA A 578 -32.06 15.89 -15.44
CA ALA A 578 -33.50 15.77 -15.67
C ALA A 578 -34.21 14.83 -14.68
N GLN A 579 -33.51 14.36 -13.64
CA GLN A 579 -34.11 13.51 -12.60
C GLN A 579 -33.62 13.91 -11.22
N ARG A 580 -34.43 13.56 -10.21
CA ARG A 580 -34.05 13.70 -8.79
C ARG A 580 -32.80 12.86 -8.51
N ALA A 581 -31.96 13.35 -7.62
CA ALA A 581 -30.83 12.58 -7.12
C ALA A 581 -31.34 11.21 -6.64
N THR A 582 -30.68 10.15 -7.08
CA THR A 582 -31.10 8.77 -6.83
C THR A 582 -29.97 8.04 -6.13
N MET A 583 -30.29 7.40 -5.00
CA MET A 583 -29.35 6.57 -4.24
C MET A 583 -29.72 5.10 -4.43
N PHE A 584 -28.71 4.27 -4.69
CA PHE A 584 -28.82 2.83 -4.80
C PHE A 584 -28.00 2.19 -3.69
N LEU A 585 -28.68 1.44 -2.83
CA LEU A 585 -28.07 0.72 -1.72
C LEU A 585 -28.00 -0.76 -2.05
N ALA A 586 -26.81 -1.34 -2.00
CA ALA A 586 -26.62 -2.76 -2.27
C ALA A 586 -27.28 -3.60 -1.19
N SER A 587 -28.18 -4.51 -1.59
CA SER A 587 -28.92 -5.37 -0.67
C SER A 587 -28.77 -6.84 -1.08
N CYS A 588 -27.68 -7.47 -0.67
CA CYS A 588 -27.57 -8.92 -0.78
C CYS A 588 -28.52 -9.58 0.22
N PHE A 589 -29.73 -9.96 -0.23
CA PHE A 589 -30.71 -10.65 0.61
C PHE A 589 -30.18 -11.97 1.19
N VAL A 590 -29.17 -12.57 0.56
CA VAL A 590 -28.53 -13.83 0.97
C VAL A 590 -27.66 -13.65 2.23
N ASP A 591 -27.02 -12.49 2.42
CA ASP A 591 -26.01 -12.26 3.48
C ASP A 591 -26.33 -11.07 4.40
N ARG A 592 -27.27 -10.20 4.01
CA ARG A 592 -27.58 -8.93 4.67
C ARG A 592 -29.05 -8.60 4.58
N PRO A 593 -29.88 -9.04 5.53
CA PRO A 593 -31.24 -8.54 5.61
C PRO A 593 -31.23 -7.07 6.03
N LEU A 594 -31.57 -6.22 5.07
CA LEU A 594 -32.01 -4.83 5.18
C LEU A 594 -31.97 -4.23 6.60
N GLY A 595 -30.84 -3.63 6.94
CA GLY A 595 -30.76 -2.59 7.97
C GLY A 595 -30.74 -3.01 9.44
N LYS A 596 -31.09 -4.24 9.81
CA LYS A 596 -30.91 -4.74 11.19
C LYS A 596 -29.83 -5.82 11.26
N PRO A 597 -29.01 -5.89 12.33
CA PRO A 597 -28.29 -7.12 12.61
C PRO A 597 -29.34 -8.23 12.72
N LEU A 598 -29.12 -9.34 12.03
CA LEU A 598 -29.87 -10.57 12.33
C LEU A 598 -29.87 -10.73 13.85
N PRO A 599 -31.03 -11.01 14.48
CA PRO A 599 -31.06 -11.25 15.91
C PRO A 599 -29.97 -12.27 16.23
N ARG A 600 -29.19 -12.01 17.28
CA ARG A 600 -27.97 -12.76 17.64
C ARG A 600 -28.25 -14.25 17.43
N ILE A 601 -27.67 -14.77 16.35
CA ILE A 601 -27.99 -16.06 15.72
C ILE A 601 -27.70 -17.23 16.68
N ASP A 602 -26.74 -17.00 17.57
CA ASP A 602 -26.33 -17.81 18.71
C ASP A 602 -27.38 -17.88 19.82
N THR A 603 -28.22 -16.86 19.97
CA THR A 603 -29.23 -16.77 21.05
C THR A 603 -30.66 -17.09 20.62
N THR A 604 -30.95 -17.02 19.31
CA THR A 604 -32.33 -17.16 18.80
C THR A 604 -32.65 -18.60 18.35
N CYS A 605 -31.62 -19.32 17.88
CA CYS A 605 -31.74 -20.71 17.44
C CYS A 605 -30.99 -21.62 18.42
N PRO A 606 -31.66 -22.60 19.07
CA PRO A 606 -31.08 -23.42 20.14
C PRO A 606 -30.02 -24.44 19.67
N CYS A 607 -29.76 -24.55 18.35
CA CYS A 607 -28.75 -25.46 17.82
C CYS A 607 -27.34 -25.01 18.17
N GLN A 608 -26.58 -25.89 18.84
CA GLN A 608 -25.15 -25.74 19.05
C GLN A 608 -24.38 -26.01 17.75
N PRO A 609 -23.27 -25.29 17.49
CA PRO A 609 -22.38 -25.61 16.38
C PRO A 609 -21.70 -26.96 16.65
N ASP A 610 -21.96 -27.93 15.79
CA ASP A 610 -21.47 -29.30 15.94
C ASP A 610 -19.97 -29.35 15.60
N THR A 611 -19.09 -29.52 16.59
CA THR A 611 -17.62 -29.45 16.41
C THR A 611 -17.01 -30.67 15.68
N LEU A 612 -17.83 -31.64 15.27
CA LEU A 612 -17.38 -32.97 14.81
C LEU A 612 -17.80 -33.33 13.38
N THR A 613 -18.59 -32.51 12.68
CA THR A 613 -18.90 -32.72 11.26
C THR A 613 -18.66 -31.44 10.45
N THR A 614 -18.27 -31.58 9.18
CA THR A 614 -17.97 -30.47 8.25
C THR A 614 -19.20 -29.64 7.83
N ASN A 615 -20.38 -29.90 8.39
CA ASN A 615 -21.61 -29.16 8.09
C ASN A 615 -21.75 -28.00 9.07
N GLU A 616 -21.07 -26.89 8.78
CA GLU A 616 -21.24 -25.63 9.52
C GLU A 616 -22.71 -25.16 9.46
N LYS A 617 -23.22 -24.64 10.59
CA LYS A 617 -24.55 -24.03 10.70
C LYS A 617 -24.63 -22.81 9.75
N GLN A 618 -25.47 -22.89 8.73
CA GLN A 618 -25.69 -21.82 7.76
C GLN A 618 -27.10 -21.23 7.91
N TRP A 619 -27.25 -19.95 7.54
CA TRP A 619 -28.53 -19.27 7.49
C TRP A 619 -28.96 -19.06 6.05
N GLN A 620 -30.18 -19.46 5.75
CA GLN A 620 -30.81 -19.25 4.44
C GLN A 620 -31.84 -18.14 4.58
N VAL A 621 -31.79 -17.15 3.70
CA VAL A 621 -32.78 -16.06 3.69
C VAL A 621 -33.71 -16.23 2.51
N HIS A 622 -35.01 -16.25 2.79
CA HIS A 622 -36.10 -16.32 1.81
C HIS A 622 -36.82 -14.98 1.76
N HIS A 623 -37.18 -14.51 0.57
CA HIS A 623 -37.94 -13.28 0.39
C HIS A 623 -38.87 -13.36 -0.82
N ASN A 624 -39.92 -12.53 -0.83
CA ASN A 624 -40.81 -12.35 -1.97
C ASN A 624 -40.52 -11.07 -2.79
N ALA A 625 -39.34 -10.47 -2.60
CA ALA A 625 -38.98 -9.23 -3.27
C ALA A 625 -39.04 -9.39 -4.80
N VAL A 626 -39.71 -8.44 -5.46
CA VAL A 626 -39.81 -8.37 -6.93
C VAL A 626 -39.42 -6.97 -7.39
N ASN A 627 -38.95 -6.85 -8.63
CA ASN A 627 -38.59 -5.55 -9.20
C ASN A 627 -39.78 -4.58 -9.13
N GLY A 628 -39.56 -3.38 -8.59
CA GLY A 628 -40.54 -2.30 -8.49
C GLY A 628 -41.43 -2.32 -7.24
N CYS A 629 -41.36 -3.34 -6.37
CA CYS A 629 -42.14 -3.32 -5.13
C CYS A 629 -41.52 -2.38 -4.08
N ALA A 630 -42.33 -1.82 -3.18
CA ALA A 630 -41.82 -1.02 -2.08
C ALA A 630 -41.08 -1.92 -1.08
N ALA A 631 -39.95 -1.43 -0.54
CA ALA A 631 -39.14 -2.21 0.41
C ALA A 631 -39.95 -2.67 1.63
N ARG A 632 -40.89 -1.82 2.08
CA ARG A 632 -41.80 -2.10 3.19
C ARG A 632 -42.77 -3.27 2.97
N ASP A 633 -43.03 -3.62 1.72
CA ASP A 633 -43.98 -4.67 1.33
C ASP A 633 -43.28 -6.03 1.14
N VAL A 634 -41.95 -6.05 1.17
CA VAL A 634 -41.16 -7.28 1.06
C VAL A 634 -41.28 -8.08 2.35
N ARG A 635 -41.75 -9.31 2.25
CA ARG A 635 -41.72 -10.29 3.34
C ARG A 635 -40.40 -11.04 3.28
N MET A 636 -39.69 -11.04 4.40
CA MET A 636 -38.40 -11.69 4.53
C MET A 636 -38.43 -12.71 5.67
N MET A 637 -37.81 -13.86 5.47
CA MET A 637 -37.66 -14.91 6.48
C MET A 637 -36.22 -15.44 6.49
N ALA A 638 -35.61 -15.53 7.67
CA ALA A 638 -34.35 -16.24 7.85
C ALA A 638 -34.63 -17.66 8.35
N GLN A 639 -33.95 -18.67 7.82
CA GLN A 639 -34.11 -20.08 8.15
C GLN A 639 -32.76 -20.70 8.54
N CYS A 640 -32.73 -21.47 9.62
CA CYS A 640 -31.54 -22.19 10.06
C CYS A 640 -31.36 -23.49 9.27
N SER A 641 -30.20 -23.74 8.67
CA SER A 641 -29.94 -24.98 7.91
C SER A 641 -29.92 -26.24 8.80
N ALA A 642 -29.65 -26.09 10.11
CA ALA A 642 -29.54 -27.20 11.05
C ALA A 642 -30.91 -27.65 11.63
N CYS A 643 -31.72 -26.75 12.18
CA CYS A 643 -33.05 -27.10 12.72
C CYS A 643 -34.23 -26.74 11.82
N GLN A 644 -33.99 -26.10 10.68
CA GLN A 644 -35.03 -25.68 9.73
C GLN A 644 -36.08 -24.70 10.29
N GLN A 645 -35.88 -24.15 11.49
CA GLN A 645 -36.72 -23.09 12.05
C GLN A 645 -36.56 -21.79 11.25
N SER A 646 -37.65 -21.02 11.14
CA SER A 646 -37.73 -19.79 10.36
C SER A 646 -38.21 -18.60 11.20
N TRP A 647 -37.65 -17.42 10.93
CA TRP A 647 -37.95 -16.16 11.62
C TRP A 647 -38.29 -15.07 10.61
N SER A 648 -39.45 -14.43 10.78
CA SER A 648 -39.85 -13.29 9.95
C SER A 648 -39.05 -12.04 10.33
N LEU A 649 -38.56 -11.32 9.33
CA LEU A 649 -37.80 -10.08 9.49
C LEU A 649 -38.72 -8.91 9.15
N ALA A 650 -38.84 -7.95 10.08
CA ALA A 650 -39.69 -6.78 9.89
C ALA A 650 -39.10 -5.85 8.83
N THR A 651 -39.88 -5.52 7.80
CA THR A 651 -39.50 -4.63 6.70
C THR A 651 -40.33 -3.35 6.66
N THR A 652 -41.38 -3.23 7.49
CA THR A 652 -42.36 -2.13 7.48
C THR A 652 -41.79 -0.72 7.63
N HIS A 653 -40.57 -0.59 8.14
CA HIS A 653 -39.86 0.68 8.37
C HIS A 653 -38.89 1.03 7.24
N LEU A 654 -38.73 0.15 6.25
CA LEU A 654 -37.80 0.35 5.14
C LEU A 654 -38.40 1.31 4.11
N LEU A 655 -37.55 2.20 3.61
CA LEU A 655 -37.89 3.19 2.59
C LEU A 655 -37.31 2.78 1.22
N GLY A 656 -37.82 3.40 0.16
CA GLY A 656 -37.41 3.12 -1.21
C GLY A 656 -38.10 1.94 -1.91
N THR A 657 -37.70 1.75 -3.16
CA THR A 657 -38.23 0.75 -4.09
C THR A 657 -37.18 -0.32 -4.37
N VAL A 658 -37.57 -1.58 -4.40
CA VAL A 658 -36.69 -2.69 -4.77
C VAL A 658 -36.43 -2.67 -6.27
N LEU A 659 -35.15 -2.71 -6.67
CA LEU A 659 -34.73 -2.89 -8.05
C LEU A 659 -34.05 -4.27 -8.18
N CYS A 660 -34.39 -5.03 -9.22
CA CYS A 660 -33.79 -6.34 -9.50
C CYS A 660 -33.24 -6.40 -10.93
N VAL A 661 -31.95 -6.70 -11.07
CA VAL A 661 -31.27 -6.85 -12.36
C VAL A 661 -30.35 -8.06 -12.30
N GLY A 662 -30.50 -9.00 -13.25
CA GLY A 662 -29.63 -10.17 -13.35
C GLY A 662 -29.65 -11.09 -12.13
N GLY A 663 -30.71 -11.03 -11.30
CA GLY A 663 -30.80 -11.77 -10.03
C GLY A 663 -30.22 -11.04 -8.81
N ASN A 664 -29.58 -9.89 -9.01
CA ASN A 664 -29.10 -9.00 -7.94
C ASN A 664 -30.18 -8.00 -7.55
N PHE A 665 -30.22 -7.60 -6.28
CA PHE A 665 -31.25 -6.71 -5.75
C PHE A 665 -30.67 -5.50 -5.01
N CYS A 666 -31.11 -4.30 -5.33
CA CYS A 666 -30.77 -3.10 -4.57
C CYS A 666 -32.02 -2.33 -4.13
N LEU A 667 -31.85 -1.46 -3.14
CA LEU A 667 -32.85 -0.46 -2.80
C LEU A 667 -32.55 0.83 -3.55
N ARG A 668 -33.57 1.36 -4.23
CA ARG A 668 -33.55 2.67 -4.88
C ARG A 668 -34.30 3.68 -4.01
N LEU A 669 -33.63 4.78 -3.67
CA LEU A 669 -34.17 5.92 -2.93
C LEU A 669 -34.06 7.16 -3.81
N GLU A 670 -35.03 8.06 -3.69
CA GLU A 670 -35.01 9.35 -4.40
C GLU A 670 -34.92 10.50 -3.39
N LEU A 671 -34.19 11.55 -3.73
CA LEU A 671 -34.14 12.75 -2.89
C LEU A 671 -35.44 13.55 -3.04
N ASP A 672 -36.16 13.70 -1.94
CA ASP A 672 -37.18 14.73 -1.76
C ASP A 672 -36.59 15.96 -1.06
N ARG A 673 -36.90 17.16 -1.55
CA ARG A 673 -36.29 18.40 -1.05
C ARG A 673 -36.76 18.78 0.35
N GLU A 674 -37.96 18.35 0.75
CA GLU A 674 -38.53 18.67 2.06
C GLU A 674 -38.15 17.59 3.08
N SER A 675 -38.34 16.32 2.71
CA SER A 675 -38.17 15.18 3.61
C SER A 675 -36.83 14.45 3.53
N GLY A 676 -35.95 14.79 2.56
CA GLY A 676 -34.69 14.08 2.32
C GLY A 676 -34.88 12.81 1.49
N TRP A 677 -34.00 11.82 1.65
CA TRP A 677 -34.07 10.55 0.91
C TRP A 677 -35.32 9.73 1.26
N VAL A 678 -36.11 9.34 0.27
CA VAL A 678 -37.39 8.62 0.42
C VAL A 678 -37.53 7.38 -0.47
#